data_AF-A0AAF0Y9Z9-F1
#
_entry.id   AF-A0AAF0Y9Z9-F1
#
_cell.length_a   1.000
_cell.length_b   1.000
_cell.length_c   1.000
_cell.angle_alpha   90.00
_cell.angle_beta   90.00
_cell.angle_gamma   90.00
#
_symmetry.space_group_name_H-M   'P 1'
#
loop_
_entity.id
_entity.type
_entity.pdbx_description
1 polymer ?
#
loop_
_entity_poly.entity_id
_entity_poly.type
_entity_poly.pdbx_seq_one_letter_code
_entity_poly.pdbx_strand_id
1 'polypeptide(L)'
;MLPASAFAVLALLAPAVSAAPAKRAVDTAYPYTGPAIPVGDPVNPSVDNGGKGNGKGYPRLWEHPAVYPAPGAYPTNNINVISSAYFPGGINIHFQTPFGIGANPVVQYGTSKSKLDQTATGFTHTYDRTPPCSLLPVTQCSQFFHEVQIKNLQPGATYYYKIPGGNGTTPSDVLSFTTALPAGDKTEFTVAVLADMGYTNAKGTHLQVLDAVNDGAAFVWHGGDISYADQWYAGYLHCDPSWDVCYNGTNSKLATPDGKPDNPDYSIPLPDGEFPSQGGPWGGDISTIYESNWDLWQQWMVDITKKVPYMVLPGNHETSCAEFDGTNGELAAVLVDNKAPGSTSKSKLSYYSCPESQRNFTAYINRFHMPGDVSGGVGNFWYSFDYGLAHFISFDGETDYYKSPEYPFVADLKGNETHPLLNQTYPTDAGPFGAINGSYKDNTAYQQYQWLVDDLKKVDRTKTPWVIASTHRPFYSSQTAAYEANIRNAFEDVLIKGGVDLYISGHIHWYERTFPIGHNGTIDKASVINNNTYKTNPGVSITHIINGAAGNVESHSTLGKAPVLPLTNTLDQTHYGFGKLKIHNETALSYEFLHGEDGSVADWVYLIKDKAPGGGSTGGGQGGQGGNGGNGGNGGNGNGGGQGGNGGNGGNGGNGNGGGNGGNGGNGGNGGNGQ
;
A
#
# COMPACT_ATOMS: atom_id res chain seq x y z
N MET A 1 -0.44 -45.67 51.12
CA MET A 1 -0.59 -46.62 50.00
C MET A 1 -0.83 -45.82 48.73
N LEU A 2 -0.20 -46.24 47.62
CA LEU A 2 -0.40 -45.71 46.26
C LEU A 2 -1.71 -46.27 45.63
N PRO A 3 -2.15 -45.83 44.43
CA PRO A 3 -1.64 -44.72 43.59
C PRO A 3 -2.71 -43.69 43.15
N ALA A 4 -2.26 -42.58 42.57
CA ALA A 4 -3.06 -41.73 41.70
C ALA A 4 -2.95 -42.22 40.24
N SER A 5 -4.05 -42.19 39.49
CA SER A 5 -4.08 -42.56 38.06
C SER A 5 -3.88 -41.32 37.19
N ALA A 6 -2.75 -41.24 36.47
CA ALA A 6 -2.52 -40.21 35.48
C ALA A 6 -3.19 -40.58 34.14
N PHE A 7 -4.08 -39.73 33.65
CA PHE A 7 -4.53 -39.78 32.25
C PHE A 7 -3.49 -39.05 31.39
N ALA A 8 -2.65 -39.82 30.68
CA ALA A 8 -1.79 -39.28 29.64
C ALA A 8 -2.62 -39.02 28.37
N VAL A 9 -2.98 -37.76 28.13
CA VAL A 9 -3.47 -37.33 26.81
C VAL A 9 -2.27 -37.29 25.87
N LEU A 10 -2.21 -38.23 24.93
CA LEU A 10 -1.20 -38.24 23.88
C LEU A 10 -1.52 -37.10 22.89
N ALA A 11 -1.02 -35.91 23.17
CA ALA A 11 -1.01 -34.82 22.20
C ALA A 11 -0.08 -35.22 21.04
N LEU A 12 -0.66 -35.58 19.91
CA LEU A 12 0.05 -35.73 18.64
C LEU A 12 0.54 -34.33 18.21
N LEU A 13 1.73 -33.97 18.69
CA LEU A 13 2.50 -32.85 18.18
C LEU A 13 2.95 -33.20 16.75
N ALA A 14 2.05 -32.96 15.78
CA ALA A 14 2.48 -32.75 14.42
C ALA A 14 3.46 -31.57 14.43
N PRO A 15 4.66 -31.69 13.85
CA PRO A 15 5.55 -30.56 13.73
C PRO A 15 4.87 -29.56 12.80
N ALA A 16 4.41 -28.44 13.36
CA ALA A 16 4.08 -27.27 12.59
C ALA A 16 5.38 -26.79 11.95
N VAL A 17 5.65 -27.27 10.72
CA VAL A 17 6.66 -26.71 9.85
C VAL A 17 6.11 -25.34 9.43
N SER A 18 6.29 -24.37 10.32
CA SER A 18 6.33 -22.97 9.94
C SER A 18 7.52 -22.86 8.99
N ALA A 19 7.24 -23.04 7.70
CA ALA A 19 8.11 -22.50 6.69
C ALA A 19 8.25 -21.02 7.04
N ALA A 20 9.48 -20.60 7.35
CA ALA A 20 9.77 -19.17 7.34
C ALA A 20 9.27 -18.64 6.00
N PRO A 21 8.57 -17.48 5.96
CA PRO A 21 8.11 -16.93 4.69
C PRO A 21 9.31 -16.93 3.75
N ALA A 22 9.13 -17.56 2.58
CA ALA A 22 10.20 -17.63 1.60
C ALA A 22 10.74 -16.20 1.42
N LYS A 23 12.07 -16.04 1.31
CA LYS A 23 12.63 -14.74 0.94
C LYS A 23 11.78 -14.23 -0.22
N ARG A 24 11.23 -13.02 -0.09
CA ARG A 24 10.35 -12.36 -1.07
C ARG A 24 11.20 -12.00 -2.30
N ALA A 25 11.67 -13.04 -2.96
CA ALA A 25 12.73 -13.00 -3.93
C ALA A 25 12.07 -12.74 -5.26
N VAL A 26 12.48 -11.63 -5.85
CA VAL A 26 12.29 -11.34 -7.26
C VAL A 26 12.78 -12.55 -8.05
N ASP A 27 11.93 -13.13 -8.91
CA ASP A 27 12.39 -14.22 -9.80
C ASP A 27 13.48 -13.67 -10.73
N THR A 28 14.66 -14.31 -10.73
CA THR A 28 15.84 -13.92 -11.52
C THR A 28 16.13 -14.90 -12.67
N ALA A 29 15.21 -15.83 -12.96
CA ALA A 29 15.42 -16.91 -13.95
C ALA A 29 15.71 -16.39 -15.36
N TYR A 30 15.15 -15.23 -15.71
CA TYR A 30 15.49 -14.50 -16.93
C TYR A 30 16.15 -13.15 -16.53
N PRO A 31 17.44 -12.94 -16.85
CA PRO A 31 18.12 -11.71 -16.50
C PRO A 31 17.56 -10.53 -17.31
N TYR A 32 17.60 -9.33 -16.71
CA TYR A 32 17.26 -8.12 -17.42
C TYR A 32 18.22 -7.87 -18.60
N THR A 33 17.68 -7.61 -19.80
CA THR A 33 18.46 -7.45 -21.04
C THR A 33 18.54 -6.01 -21.54
N GLY A 34 18.01 -5.03 -20.79
CA GLY A 34 18.13 -3.61 -21.14
C GLY A 34 19.48 -3.00 -20.75
N PRO A 35 19.66 -1.70 -20.97
CA PRO A 35 20.96 -1.03 -20.83
C PRO A 35 21.38 -0.88 -19.35
N ALA A 36 22.63 -1.26 -19.04
CA ALA A 36 23.19 -1.11 -17.68
C ALA A 36 23.59 0.34 -17.31
N ILE A 37 23.71 1.22 -18.30
CA ILE A 37 23.96 2.66 -18.14
C ILE A 37 23.01 3.38 -19.09
N PRO A 38 22.34 4.47 -18.68
CA PRO A 38 21.31 5.08 -19.51
C PRO A 38 21.95 5.81 -20.68
N VAL A 39 21.38 5.68 -21.87
CA VAL A 39 21.78 6.54 -22.98
C VAL A 39 21.23 7.93 -22.69
N GLY A 40 22.08 8.96 -22.62
CA GLY A 40 21.70 10.36 -22.34
C GLY A 40 21.66 10.81 -20.87
N ASP A 41 22.10 10.00 -19.90
CA ASP A 41 22.19 10.40 -18.49
C ASP A 41 23.47 11.24 -18.22
N PRO A 42 23.40 12.36 -17.46
CA PRO A 42 24.58 13.13 -17.02
C PRO A 42 25.72 12.33 -16.38
N VAL A 43 25.47 11.08 -15.94
CA VAL A 43 26.48 10.09 -15.53
C VAL A 43 27.63 9.92 -16.54
N ASN A 44 27.38 10.02 -17.85
CA ASN A 44 28.46 9.84 -18.84
C ASN A 44 28.45 10.93 -19.94
N PRO A 45 29.21 12.03 -19.75
CA PRO A 45 29.40 13.05 -20.78
C PRO A 45 30.19 12.56 -22.01
N SER A 46 30.70 11.32 -22.04
CA SER A 46 31.29 10.71 -23.24
C SER A 46 30.28 9.93 -24.10
N VAL A 47 29.00 9.86 -23.72
CA VAL A 47 27.89 9.57 -24.67
C VAL A 47 27.55 10.85 -25.45
N ASP A 48 28.58 11.51 -25.96
CA ASP A 48 28.46 12.51 -27.00
C ASP A 48 28.55 11.78 -28.33
N ASN A 49 27.49 11.86 -29.13
CA ASN A 49 27.30 11.10 -30.37
C ASN A 49 28.12 11.72 -31.52
N GLY A 50 29.44 11.79 -31.33
CA GLY A 50 30.39 12.45 -32.23
C GLY A 50 30.27 13.97 -32.29
N GLY A 51 29.89 14.65 -31.20
CA GLY A 51 29.69 16.11 -31.17
C GLY A 51 28.23 16.54 -31.38
N LYS A 52 27.27 15.68 -31.08
CA LYS A 52 25.83 15.88 -31.33
C LYS A 52 24.93 15.70 -30.11
N GLY A 53 25.47 15.27 -28.96
CA GLY A 53 24.73 15.37 -27.72
C GLY A 53 24.53 16.85 -27.33
N ASN A 54 23.45 17.17 -26.62
CA ASN A 54 23.19 18.55 -26.17
C ASN A 54 24.24 19.07 -25.14
N GLY A 55 25.14 18.20 -24.68
CA GLY A 55 26.20 18.48 -23.70
C GLY A 55 25.68 18.86 -22.30
N LYS A 56 24.38 18.70 -22.05
CA LYS A 56 23.65 19.23 -20.90
C LYS A 56 22.54 18.26 -20.51
N GLY A 57 22.81 17.39 -19.53
CA GLY A 57 21.76 16.61 -18.89
C GLY A 57 20.64 17.52 -18.35
N TYR A 58 19.40 17.07 -18.44
CA TYR A 58 18.25 17.86 -18.03
C TYR A 58 18.31 18.21 -16.53
N PRO A 59 17.89 19.43 -16.11
CA PRO A 59 17.80 19.77 -14.70
C PRO A 59 16.75 18.87 -14.03
N ARG A 60 17.19 18.02 -13.09
CA ARG A 60 16.26 17.38 -12.14
C ARG A 60 15.79 18.42 -11.13
N LEU A 61 14.58 18.24 -10.59
CA LEU A 61 14.19 18.89 -9.35
C LEU A 61 15.27 18.57 -8.30
N TRP A 62 15.84 19.61 -7.69
CA TRP A 62 16.89 19.47 -6.69
C TRP A 62 16.33 19.92 -5.35
N GLU A 63 15.95 18.93 -4.56
CA GLU A 63 15.60 19.07 -3.15
C GLU A 63 16.88 19.02 -2.31
N HIS A 64 16.85 19.60 -1.11
CA HIS A 64 17.98 19.50 -0.19
C HIS A 64 17.98 18.13 0.52
N PRO A 65 19.15 17.48 0.71
CA PRO A 65 19.22 16.15 1.32
C PRO A 65 18.71 16.15 2.76
N ALA A 66 18.12 15.03 3.21
CA ALA A 66 17.57 14.90 4.55
C ALA A 66 18.55 15.26 5.68
N VAL A 67 19.83 14.96 5.52
CA VAL A 67 20.91 15.45 6.37
C VAL A 67 21.92 16.18 5.49
N TYR A 68 22.28 17.41 5.87
CA TYR A 68 23.33 18.14 5.17
C TYR A 68 24.71 17.52 5.47
N PRO A 69 25.59 17.41 4.45
CA PRO A 69 27.00 17.20 4.66
C PRO A 69 27.61 18.28 5.56
N ALA A 70 28.64 17.93 6.32
CA ALA A 70 29.37 18.93 7.11
C ALA A 70 29.94 20.03 6.20
N PRO A 71 29.85 21.33 6.56
CA PRO A 71 30.33 22.41 5.70
C PRO A 71 31.81 22.22 5.29
N GLY A 72 32.08 22.24 3.98
CA GLY A 72 33.41 22.03 3.43
C GLY A 72 33.83 20.56 3.23
N ALA A 73 32.98 19.58 3.59
CA ALA A 73 33.18 18.18 3.23
C ALA A 73 32.59 17.89 1.84
N TYR A 74 33.34 17.16 1.02
CA TYR A 74 32.74 16.37 -0.06
C TYR A 74 32.24 15.07 0.58
N PRO A 75 30.93 14.90 0.83
CA PRO A 75 30.42 13.66 1.42
C PRO A 75 30.74 12.49 0.50
N THR A 76 31.31 11.42 1.05
CA THR A 76 31.42 10.14 0.34
C THR A 76 30.21 9.24 0.60
N ASN A 77 29.29 9.65 1.49
CA ASN A 77 28.10 8.92 1.92
C ASN A 77 27.16 9.90 2.66
N ASN A 78 25.85 9.65 2.72
CA ASN A 78 24.90 10.56 3.38
C ASN A 78 23.61 9.85 3.88
N ILE A 79 22.88 10.44 4.83
CA ILE A 79 21.50 10.04 5.15
C ILE A 79 20.55 10.88 4.29
N ASN A 80 19.82 10.23 3.38
CA ASN A 80 19.04 10.92 2.34
C ASN A 80 17.53 10.99 2.60
N VAL A 81 16.98 10.05 3.37
CA VAL A 81 15.56 9.98 3.74
C VAL A 81 15.46 9.49 5.19
N ILE A 82 14.47 10.00 5.93
CA ILE A 82 14.10 9.51 7.26
C ILE A 82 12.57 9.49 7.32
N SER A 83 11.99 8.33 7.61
CA SER A 83 10.56 8.15 7.86
C SER A 83 10.33 7.33 9.13
N SER A 84 9.10 7.31 9.63
CA SER A 84 8.76 6.51 10.80
C SER A 84 7.37 5.89 10.67
N ALA A 85 7.14 4.76 11.35
CA ALA A 85 5.88 4.03 11.31
C ALA A 85 5.51 3.52 12.71
N TYR A 86 4.23 3.60 13.07
CA TYR A 86 3.74 2.99 14.30
C TYR A 86 3.83 1.45 14.22
N PHE A 87 4.12 0.82 15.35
CA PHE A 87 3.84 -0.59 15.56
C PHE A 87 3.42 -0.84 17.02
N PRO A 88 2.78 -1.97 17.34
CA PRO A 88 2.32 -2.27 18.70
C PRO A 88 3.41 -2.11 19.77
N GLY A 89 3.27 -1.09 20.63
CA GLY A 89 4.20 -0.80 21.73
C GLY A 89 5.51 -0.11 21.35
N GLY A 90 5.60 0.50 20.16
CA GLY A 90 6.82 1.15 19.70
C GLY A 90 6.70 1.98 18.41
N ILE A 91 7.85 2.30 17.84
CA ILE A 91 7.96 2.97 16.53
C ILE A 91 9.13 2.38 15.73
N ASN A 92 8.95 2.20 14.43
CA ASN A 92 10.08 1.95 13.53
C ASN A 92 10.65 3.28 13.03
N ILE A 93 11.96 3.44 13.10
CA ILE A 93 12.69 4.51 12.43
C ILE A 93 13.36 3.91 11.20
N HIS A 94 12.90 4.34 10.02
CA HIS A 94 13.47 3.99 8.73
C HIS A 94 14.39 5.12 8.26
N PHE A 95 15.56 4.78 7.72
CA PHE A 95 16.42 5.76 7.05
C PHE A 95 17.29 5.11 5.96
N GLN A 96 17.84 5.94 5.08
CA GLN A 96 18.48 5.46 3.84
C GLN A 96 19.85 6.08 3.62
N THR A 97 20.79 5.30 3.04
CA THR A 97 22.12 5.78 2.63
C THR A 97 22.54 5.23 1.25
N PRO A 98 23.41 5.94 0.49
CA PRO A 98 23.95 5.47 -0.80
C PRO A 98 24.84 4.23 -0.71
N PHE A 99 25.70 4.13 0.32
CA PHE A 99 26.76 3.11 0.38
C PHE A 99 26.78 2.31 1.69
N GLY A 100 25.71 2.40 2.48
CA GLY A 100 25.60 1.73 3.77
C GLY A 100 26.51 2.33 4.84
N ILE A 101 26.24 1.99 6.09
CA ILE A 101 26.90 2.58 7.26
C ILE A 101 28.05 1.71 7.83
N GLY A 102 28.35 0.57 7.22
CA GLY A 102 29.44 -0.35 7.60
C GLY A 102 29.23 -1.15 8.90
N ALA A 103 28.06 -1.03 9.54
CA ALA A 103 27.68 -1.73 10.76
C ALA A 103 26.15 -1.91 10.81
N ASN A 104 25.63 -2.54 11.87
CA ASN A 104 24.19 -2.54 12.14
C ASN A 104 23.72 -1.10 12.45
N PRO A 105 22.55 -0.65 11.95
CA PRO A 105 22.04 0.68 12.21
C PRO A 105 21.65 0.86 13.66
N VAL A 106 21.85 2.08 14.14
CA VAL A 106 21.65 2.46 15.53
C VAL A 106 20.86 3.74 15.60
N VAL A 107 19.90 3.80 16.52
CA VAL A 107 19.24 5.04 16.92
C VAL A 107 19.50 5.25 18.41
N GLN A 108 20.07 6.40 18.76
CA GLN A 108 20.16 6.87 20.14
C GLN A 108 18.88 7.64 20.46
N TYR A 109 18.23 7.35 21.59
CA TYR A 109 16.95 7.95 21.95
C TYR A 109 16.80 8.20 23.46
N GLY A 110 15.82 9.02 23.82
CA GLY A 110 15.50 9.33 25.22
C GLY A 110 14.33 10.31 25.35
N THR A 111 13.94 10.62 26.58
CA THR A 111 12.81 11.52 26.88
C THR A 111 13.17 13.01 26.90
N SER A 112 14.43 13.36 26.57
CA SER A 112 14.88 14.75 26.43
C SER A 112 15.87 14.92 25.28
N LYS A 113 15.78 16.04 24.54
CA LYS A 113 16.73 16.42 23.47
C LYS A 113 18.19 16.42 23.93
N SER A 114 18.45 16.69 25.21
CA SER A 114 19.79 16.75 25.79
C SER A 114 20.29 15.42 26.38
N LYS A 115 19.45 14.37 26.40
CA LYS A 115 19.74 13.09 27.06
C LYS A 115 19.16 11.92 26.26
N LEU A 116 19.92 11.51 25.24
CA LEU A 116 19.67 10.33 24.43
C LEU A 116 20.46 9.16 25.03
N ASP A 117 20.00 8.65 26.17
CA ASP A 117 20.71 7.67 27.01
C ASP A 117 20.36 6.21 26.72
N GLN A 118 19.44 5.97 25.80
CA GLN A 118 19.06 4.64 25.32
C GLN A 118 19.49 4.45 23.87
N THR A 119 19.69 3.18 23.49
CA THR A 119 20.18 2.78 22.17
C THR A 119 19.31 1.66 21.65
N ALA A 120 18.75 1.82 20.45
CA ALA A 120 18.13 0.75 19.68
C ALA A 120 19.08 0.35 18.54
N THR A 121 19.16 -0.94 18.25
CA THR A 121 19.96 -1.49 17.15
C THR A 121 19.04 -2.25 16.20
N GLY A 122 19.22 -2.00 14.91
CA GLY A 122 18.39 -2.53 13.84
C GLY A 122 19.17 -3.41 12.86
N PHE A 123 18.66 -3.49 11.64
CA PHE A 123 19.31 -4.18 10.52
C PHE A 123 19.31 -3.33 9.25
N THR A 124 20.24 -3.63 8.34
CA THR A 124 20.31 -3.02 7.02
C THR A 124 19.87 -4.05 5.99
N HIS A 125 19.06 -3.63 5.02
CA HIS A 125 18.80 -4.36 3.78
C HIS A 125 19.11 -3.47 2.58
N THR A 126 19.12 -4.06 1.40
CA THR A 126 19.53 -3.42 0.14
C THR A 126 19.01 -4.25 -1.02
N TYR A 127 18.82 -3.58 -2.14
CA TYR A 127 18.66 -4.19 -3.45
C TYR A 127 19.57 -3.44 -4.44
N ASP A 128 19.97 -4.09 -5.54
CA ASP A 128 20.73 -3.40 -6.58
C ASP A 128 19.86 -2.30 -7.21
N ARG A 129 20.46 -1.25 -7.78
CA ARG A 129 19.68 -0.15 -8.40
C ARG A 129 20.28 0.27 -9.73
N THR A 130 19.42 0.84 -10.58
CA THR A 130 19.78 1.33 -11.90
C THR A 130 19.48 2.83 -12.00
N PRO A 131 20.47 3.70 -12.28
CA PRO A 131 21.91 3.45 -12.18
C PRO A 131 22.39 3.30 -10.72
N PRO A 132 23.55 2.65 -10.48
CA PRO A 132 24.14 2.48 -9.15
C PRO A 132 24.58 3.80 -8.51
N CYS A 133 24.57 3.89 -7.17
CA CYS A 133 24.92 5.13 -6.46
C CYS A 133 26.36 5.63 -6.68
N SER A 134 27.26 4.80 -7.18
CA SER A 134 28.63 5.21 -7.56
C SER A 134 28.67 6.20 -8.73
N LEU A 135 27.55 6.34 -9.47
CA LEU A 135 27.42 7.21 -10.63
C LEU A 135 26.62 8.49 -10.32
N LEU A 136 25.87 8.51 -9.21
CA LEU A 136 24.98 9.62 -8.84
C LEU A 136 25.57 10.48 -7.71
N PRO A 137 25.13 11.75 -7.57
CA PRO A 137 25.45 12.55 -6.38
C PRO A 137 24.96 11.83 -5.11
N VAL A 138 25.84 11.65 -4.12
CA VAL A 138 25.54 10.88 -2.90
C VAL A 138 24.39 11.44 -2.06
N THR A 139 23.97 12.68 -2.33
CA THR A 139 22.83 13.34 -1.70
C THR A 139 21.49 13.06 -2.41
N GLN A 140 21.50 12.44 -3.59
CA GLN A 140 20.33 12.15 -4.45
C GLN A 140 20.13 10.64 -4.65
N CYS A 141 20.65 9.79 -3.76
CA CYS A 141 20.77 8.36 -4.05
C CYS A 141 20.60 7.47 -2.82
N SER A 142 19.60 6.59 -2.82
CA SER A 142 19.43 5.56 -1.78
C SER A 142 19.63 4.16 -2.34
N GLN A 143 20.40 3.32 -1.65
CA GLN A 143 20.56 1.90 -2.01
C GLN A 143 20.57 0.98 -0.78
N PHE A 144 20.99 1.50 0.37
CA PHE A 144 20.96 0.80 1.65
C PHE A 144 19.88 1.40 2.55
N PHE A 145 19.00 0.54 3.04
CA PHE A 145 17.80 0.85 3.80
C PHE A 145 17.97 0.29 5.21
N HIS A 146 17.62 1.08 6.23
CA HIS A 146 17.99 0.85 7.61
C HIS A 146 16.77 0.89 8.53
N GLU A 147 16.43 -0.25 9.12
CA GLU A 147 15.27 -0.41 9.99
C GLU A 147 15.67 -0.50 11.46
N VAL A 148 15.23 0.46 12.28
CA VAL A 148 15.48 0.47 13.72
C VAL A 148 14.18 0.57 14.50
N GLN A 149 13.68 -0.59 14.95
CA GLN A 149 12.50 -0.69 15.82
C GLN A 149 12.85 -0.33 17.27
N ILE A 150 12.20 0.71 17.79
CA ILE A 150 12.29 1.10 19.21
C ILE A 150 11.07 0.54 19.95
N LYS A 151 11.30 -0.38 20.89
CA LYS A 151 10.28 -1.20 21.57
C LYS A 151 10.06 -0.77 23.02
N ASN A 152 8.91 -1.15 23.58
CA ASN A 152 8.53 -0.95 24.99
C ASN A 152 8.46 0.53 25.40
N LEU A 153 8.01 1.38 24.49
CA LEU A 153 7.85 2.81 24.75
C LEU A 153 6.56 3.09 25.53
N GLN A 154 6.53 4.18 26.30
CA GLN A 154 5.32 4.63 26.99
C GLN A 154 4.33 5.21 25.95
N PRO A 155 3.08 4.72 25.86
CA PRO A 155 2.08 5.26 24.94
C PRO A 155 1.79 6.74 25.16
N GLY A 156 1.45 7.46 24.08
CA GLY A 156 1.17 8.91 24.10
C GLY A 156 2.35 9.80 24.50
N ALA A 157 3.56 9.27 24.68
CA ALA A 157 4.73 10.02 25.08
C ALA A 157 5.59 10.43 23.87
N THR A 158 6.13 11.65 23.91
CA THR A 158 7.14 12.16 22.97
C THR A 158 8.53 11.67 23.37
N TYR A 159 9.27 11.14 22.41
CA TYR A 159 10.68 10.77 22.53
C TYR A 159 11.51 11.58 21.53
N TYR A 160 12.75 11.83 21.91
CA TYR A 160 13.77 12.44 21.05
C TYR A 160 14.76 11.37 20.60
N TYR A 161 15.27 11.50 19.38
CA TYR A 161 16.20 10.53 18.82
C TYR A 161 17.23 11.15 17.88
N LYS A 162 18.30 10.41 17.64
CA LYS A 162 19.39 10.77 16.73
C LYS A 162 19.98 9.52 16.09
N ILE A 163 20.24 9.60 14.80
CA ILE A 163 21.06 8.62 14.06
C ILE A 163 22.52 9.10 14.18
N PRO A 164 23.44 8.31 14.78
CA PRO A 164 24.80 8.77 15.05
C PRO A 164 25.70 8.82 13.81
N GLY A 165 25.23 8.36 12.64
CA GLY A 165 26.01 8.25 11.42
C GLY A 165 26.86 6.97 11.36
N GLY A 166 27.67 6.85 10.31
CA GLY A 166 28.53 5.69 10.03
C GLY A 166 29.09 5.74 8.61
N ASN A 167 30.24 5.10 8.36
CA ASN A 167 30.90 5.05 7.04
C ASN A 167 30.95 6.40 6.28
N GLY A 168 31.52 7.43 6.93
CA GLY A 168 31.66 8.78 6.34
C GLY A 168 30.42 9.67 6.42
N THR A 169 29.25 9.13 6.78
CA THR A 169 28.00 9.89 6.90
C THR A 169 27.96 10.76 8.16
N THR A 170 27.42 11.98 8.03
CA THR A 170 27.15 12.87 9.17
C THR A 170 26.05 12.31 10.09
N PRO A 171 26.09 12.61 11.40
CA PRO A 171 24.98 12.31 12.30
C PRO A 171 23.75 13.16 11.93
N SER A 172 22.54 12.65 12.17
CA SER A 172 21.32 13.44 12.02
C SER A 172 21.23 14.57 13.06
N ASP A 173 20.33 15.51 12.81
CA ASP A 173 19.76 16.35 13.87
C ASP A 173 19.09 15.51 14.96
N VAL A 174 18.80 16.14 16.11
CA VAL A 174 17.96 15.54 17.15
C VAL A 174 16.50 15.74 16.77
N LEU A 175 15.91 14.67 16.23
CA LEU A 175 14.52 14.58 15.81
C LEU A 175 13.63 14.12 16.98
N SER A 176 12.32 14.08 16.75
CA SER A 176 11.34 13.61 17.73
C SER A 176 10.16 12.93 17.08
N PHE A 177 9.56 11.99 17.80
CA PHE A 177 8.27 11.39 17.46
C PHE A 177 7.40 11.32 18.72
N THR A 178 6.09 11.27 18.56
CA THR A 178 5.15 10.91 19.62
C THR A 178 4.64 9.50 19.34
N THR A 179 4.56 8.68 20.38
CA THR A 179 4.05 7.31 20.29
C THR A 179 2.52 7.29 20.20
N ALA A 180 1.96 6.20 19.66
CA ALA A 180 0.51 6.04 19.58
C ALA A 180 -0.18 6.16 20.94
N LEU A 181 -1.36 6.77 20.97
CA LEU A 181 -2.23 6.76 22.14
C LEU A 181 -2.68 5.32 22.42
N PRO A 182 -2.74 4.89 23.70
CA PRO A 182 -3.15 3.52 24.03
C PRO A 182 -4.62 3.29 23.64
N ALA A 183 -4.96 2.06 23.24
CA ALA A 183 -6.32 1.68 22.89
C ALA A 183 -7.31 1.99 24.03
N GLY A 184 -8.33 2.80 23.75
CA GLY A 184 -9.30 3.31 24.73
C GLY A 184 -8.98 4.70 25.30
N ASP A 185 -7.86 5.33 24.92
CA ASP A 185 -7.61 6.73 25.24
C ASP A 185 -8.61 7.63 24.49
N LYS A 186 -9.24 8.56 25.21
CA LYS A 186 -10.33 9.40 24.71
C LYS A 186 -9.86 10.76 24.20
N THR A 187 -8.55 10.99 24.12
CA THR A 187 -7.99 12.22 23.57
C THR A 187 -8.36 12.31 22.09
N GLU A 188 -8.99 13.42 21.71
CA GLU A 188 -9.32 13.73 20.31
C GLU A 188 -8.04 13.83 19.48
N PHE A 189 -8.04 13.23 18.28
CA PHE A 189 -6.90 13.28 17.38
C PHE A 189 -7.31 13.35 15.91
N THR A 190 -6.38 13.80 15.08
CA THR A 190 -6.54 14.04 13.64
C THR A 190 -5.53 13.21 12.86
N VAL A 191 -5.92 12.72 11.68
CA VAL A 191 -5.07 11.99 10.71
C VAL A 191 -5.17 12.71 9.37
N ALA A 192 -4.04 12.95 8.72
CA ALA A 192 -4.01 13.40 7.33
C ALA A 192 -4.07 12.16 6.43
N VAL A 193 -5.03 12.09 5.52
CA VAL A 193 -5.29 10.92 4.67
C VAL A 193 -5.24 11.33 3.21
N LEU A 194 -4.43 10.64 2.42
CA LEU A 194 -4.29 10.90 0.98
C LEU A 194 -3.96 9.60 0.24
N ALA A 195 -4.11 9.61 -1.07
CA ALA A 195 -3.59 8.59 -1.97
C ALA A 195 -3.27 9.28 -3.31
N ASP A 196 -2.50 8.62 -4.18
CA ASP A 196 -2.32 9.08 -5.57
C ASP A 196 -1.60 10.45 -5.64
N MET A 197 -0.54 10.61 -4.85
CA MET A 197 0.13 11.91 -4.65
C MET A 197 1.13 12.24 -5.74
N GLY A 198 2.08 11.34 -6.02
CA GLY A 198 3.28 11.71 -6.78
C GLY A 198 3.92 12.99 -6.22
N TYR A 199 4.50 13.82 -7.09
CA TYR A 199 5.05 15.14 -6.72
C TYR A 199 4.84 16.23 -7.78
N THR A 200 4.07 15.96 -8.84
CA THR A 200 3.93 16.87 -10.00
C THR A 200 2.92 17.99 -9.74
N ASN A 201 1.66 17.65 -9.51
CA ASN A 201 0.58 18.60 -9.26
C ASN A 201 0.29 18.77 -7.74
N ALA A 202 0.89 17.92 -6.89
CA ALA A 202 0.64 17.83 -5.46
C ALA A 202 1.26 18.96 -4.59
N LYS A 203 1.87 20.01 -5.17
CA LYS A 203 2.52 21.09 -4.40
C LYS A 203 1.60 21.77 -3.39
N GLY A 204 0.36 22.04 -3.77
CA GLY A 204 -0.64 22.60 -2.86
C GLY A 204 -0.97 21.62 -1.73
N THR A 205 -1.33 20.40 -2.09
CA THR A 205 -1.64 19.30 -1.16
C THR A 205 -0.52 19.07 -0.14
N HIS A 206 0.74 19.07 -0.56
CA HIS A 206 1.91 18.95 0.32
C HIS A 206 1.95 20.04 1.40
N LEU A 207 1.76 21.30 1.02
CA LEU A 207 1.74 22.42 1.97
C LEU A 207 0.59 22.27 2.97
N GLN A 208 -0.60 21.87 2.52
CA GLN A 208 -1.76 21.69 3.39
C GLN A 208 -1.62 20.46 4.33
N VAL A 209 -0.96 19.38 3.88
CA VAL A 209 -0.60 18.23 4.73
C VAL A 209 0.47 18.63 5.76
N LEU A 210 1.48 19.40 5.35
CA LEU A 210 2.50 19.94 6.24
C LEU A 210 1.90 20.84 7.32
N ASP A 211 0.92 21.67 6.97
CA ASP A 211 0.20 22.51 7.92
C ASP A 211 -0.69 21.69 8.85
N ALA A 212 -1.41 20.67 8.36
CA ALA A 212 -2.13 19.73 9.22
C ALA A 212 -1.21 19.00 10.21
N VAL A 213 0.04 18.69 9.80
CA VAL A 213 1.07 18.12 10.68
C VAL A 213 1.61 19.14 11.68
N ASN A 214 1.78 20.41 11.28
CA ASN A 214 2.15 21.50 12.20
C ASN A 214 1.05 21.76 13.25
N ASP A 215 -0.21 21.62 12.87
CA ASP A 215 -1.41 21.72 13.72
C ASP A 215 -1.62 20.48 14.63
N GLY A 216 -0.77 19.46 14.52
CA GLY A 216 -0.77 18.30 15.41
C GLY A 216 -1.54 17.07 14.91
N ALA A 217 -1.64 16.85 13.59
CA ALA A 217 -2.04 15.54 13.07
C ALA A 217 -1.13 14.43 13.63
N ALA A 218 -1.74 13.33 14.06
CA ALA A 218 -1.06 12.23 14.76
C ALA A 218 -0.16 11.38 13.84
N PHE A 219 -0.53 11.29 12.57
CA PHE A 219 0.20 10.63 11.48
C PHE A 219 -0.39 11.03 10.13
N VAL A 220 0.34 10.69 9.07
CA VAL A 220 -0.15 10.69 7.69
C VAL A 220 -0.45 9.24 7.28
N TRP A 221 -1.55 9.01 6.57
CA TRP A 221 -1.93 7.72 6.01
C TRP A 221 -2.04 7.84 4.48
N HIS A 222 -1.15 7.16 3.76
CA HIS A 222 -1.06 7.15 2.30
C HIS A 222 -1.67 5.86 1.73
N GLY A 223 -2.79 5.98 1.03
CA GLY A 223 -3.59 4.91 0.45
C GLY A 223 -3.06 4.36 -0.89
N GLY A 224 -1.74 4.19 -1.04
CA GLY A 224 -1.11 3.73 -2.27
C GLY A 224 -0.91 4.81 -3.34
N ASP A 225 -0.18 4.44 -4.39
CA ASP A 225 0.24 5.28 -5.51
C ASP A 225 1.04 6.50 -5.06
N ILE A 226 2.24 6.18 -4.58
CA ILE A 226 3.00 7.05 -3.71
C ILE A 226 3.82 8.04 -4.53
N SER A 227 4.70 7.55 -5.41
CA SER A 227 5.66 8.40 -6.12
C SER A 227 5.48 8.50 -7.64
N TYR A 228 4.71 7.60 -8.27
CA TYR A 228 4.57 7.48 -9.74
C TYR A 228 5.94 7.42 -10.44
N ALA A 229 6.85 6.58 -9.91
CA ALA A 229 8.24 6.54 -10.36
C ALA A 229 8.41 5.97 -11.78
N ASP A 230 7.49 5.10 -12.18
CA ASP A 230 7.26 4.50 -13.50
C ASP A 230 6.74 5.49 -14.54
N GLN A 231 5.98 6.50 -14.14
CA GLN A 231 5.27 7.40 -15.05
C GLN A 231 6.04 8.67 -15.46
N TRP A 232 7.34 8.56 -15.79
CA TRP A 232 8.15 9.76 -16.02
C TRP A 232 8.71 9.96 -17.43
N TYR A 233 8.46 11.15 -17.96
CA TYR A 233 9.15 11.71 -19.13
C TYR A 233 10.31 12.59 -18.65
N ALA A 234 11.54 12.14 -18.85
CA ALA A 234 12.71 12.95 -18.49
C ALA A 234 12.79 14.24 -19.35
N GLY A 235 12.53 15.41 -18.75
CA GLY A 235 13.09 16.68 -19.24
C GLY A 235 12.22 17.58 -20.12
N TYR A 236 10.93 17.32 -20.32
CA TYR A 236 9.98 18.39 -20.71
C TYR A 236 9.55 19.11 -19.41
N LEU A 237 9.99 20.32 -19.07
CA LEU A 237 10.32 21.50 -19.88
C LEU A 237 11.39 22.41 -19.24
N HIS A 238 11.90 23.36 -20.04
CA HIS A 238 12.42 24.62 -19.51
C HIS A 238 11.24 25.55 -19.17
N CYS A 239 11.10 25.98 -17.91
CA CYS A 239 10.09 27.00 -17.54
C CYS A 239 10.53 28.39 -18.04
N ASP A 240 9.60 29.14 -18.65
CA ASP A 240 9.79 30.55 -19.01
C ASP A 240 9.66 31.45 -17.77
N PRO A 241 10.51 32.48 -17.59
CA PRO A 241 10.50 33.36 -16.42
C PRO A 241 9.29 34.32 -16.32
N SER A 242 8.28 34.22 -17.19
CA SER A 242 7.05 35.03 -17.15
C SER A 242 5.78 34.28 -16.75
N TRP A 243 5.88 33.02 -16.28
CA TRP A 243 4.71 32.18 -15.93
C TRP A 243 4.58 31.92 -14.42
N ASP A 244 3.39 32.16 -13.86
CA ASP A 244 3.04 31.88 -12.44
C ASP A 244 2.67 30.40 -12.16
N VAL A 245 2.58 29.55 -13.20
CA VAL A 245 2.34 28.10 -13.10
C VAL A 245 3.07 27.38 -14.23
N CYS A 246 3.95 26.42 -13.92
CA CYS A 246 4.71 25.65 -14.92
C CYS A 246 4.05 24.27 -15.14
N TYR A 247 3.91 23.89 -16.42
CA TYR A 247 3.22 22.71 -16.97
C TYR A 247 1.95 22.23 -16.23
N ASN A 248 0.85 22.96 -16.45
CA ASN A 248 -0.48 22.61 -15.95
C ASN A 248 -1.06 21.40 -16.70
N GLY A 249 -1.16 20.25 -16.02
CA GLY A 249 -1.76 19.00 -16.51
C GLY A 249 -3.29 19.01 -16.65
N THR A 250 -3.89 20.03 -17.28
CA THR A 250 -5.35 20.12 -17.51
C THR A 250 -5.78 19.83 -18.96
N ASN A 251 -4.87 19.41 -19.84
CA ASN A 251 -5.18 19.17 -21.25
C ASN A 251 -4.31 18.06 -21.85
N SER A 252 -4.94 17.02 -22.40
CA SER A 252 -4.28 15.87 -23.03
C SER A 252 -3.74 16.16 -24.44
N LYS A 253 -3.27 17.40 -24.67
CA LYS A 253 -2.76 17.90 -25.95
C LYS A 253 -1.58 18.84 -25.75
N LEU A 254 -0.58 18.71 -26.63
CA LEU A 254 0.62 19.56 -26.65
C LEU A 254 0.26 21.06 -26.75
N ALA A 255 1.04 21.90 -26.10
CA ALA A 255 0.74 23.32 -25.86
C ALA A 255 0.75 24.23 -27.11
N THR A 256 1.05 23.70 -28.30
CA THR A 256 1.08 24.47 -29.56
C THR A 256 -0.26 24.39 -30.31
N PRO A 257 -0.70 25.47 -30.97
CA PRO A 257 -1.96 25.48 -31.73
C PRO A 257 -2.04 24.48 -32.89
N ASP A 258 -0.92 23.95 -33.37
CA ASP A 258 -0.84 22.96 -34.44
C ASP A 258 -0.49 21.54 -33.95
N GLY A 259 -0.32 21.35 -32.63
CA GLY A 259 -0.10 20.03 -32.01
C GLY A 259 1.29 19.43 -32.23
N LYS A 260 2.31 20.27 -32.43
CA LYS A 260 3.72 19.88 -32.57
C LYS A 260 4.56 20.28 -31.35
N PRO A 261 5.73 19.67 -31.13
CA PRO A 261 6.70 20.17 -30.17
C PRO A 261 7.11 21.61 -30.49
N ASP A 262 7.33 22.41 -29.45
CA ASP A 262 7.77 23.81 -29.53
C ASP A 262 9.24 23.95 -29.98
N ASN A 263 10.06 22.93 -29.75
CA ASN A 263 11.38 22.78 -30.37
C ASN A 263 11.31 21.88 -31.64
N PRO A 264 11.67 22.37 -32.84
CA PRO A 264 11.69 21.56 -34.06
C PRO A 264 12.73 20.42 -34.05
N ASP A 265 13.74 20.44 -33.18
CA ASP A 265 14.75 19.38 -33.09
C ASP A 265 14.13 18.00 -32.77
N TYR A 266 13.01 17.97 -32.04
CA TYR A 266 12.28 16.73 -31.73
C TYR A 266 11.66 16.05 -32.96
N SER A 267 11.67 16.71 -34.13
CA SER A 267 11.20 16.14 -35.41
C SER A 267 12.33 15.60 -36.29
N ILE A 268 13.60 15.65 -35.83
CA ILE A 268 14.76 15.19 -36.59
C ILE A 268 14.97 13.69 -36.31
N PRO A 269 14.91 12.80 -37.32
CA PRO A 269 15.22 11.39 -37.13
C PRO A 269 16.68 11.18 -36.72
N LEU A 270 16.93 10.19 -35.86
CA LEU A 270 18.30 9.75 -35.57
C LEU A 270 18.98 9.26 -36.85
N PRO A 271 20.28 9.57 -37.06
CA PRO A 271 21.08 9.05 -38.16
C PRO A 271 21.05 7.51 -38.30
N ASP A 272 21.12 7.02 -39.55
CA ASP A 272 21.18 5.60 -39.86
C ASP A 272 22.31 4.90 -39.08
N GLY A 273 21.93 3.93 -38.23
CA GLY A 273 22.85 3.16 -37.39
C GLY A 273 22.96 3.63 -35.93
N GLU A 274 22.31 4.74 -35.55
CA GLU A 274 22.18 5.12 -34.14
C GLU A 274 21.02 4.35 -33.47
N PHE A 275 21.23 3.89 -32.23
CA PHE A 275 20.17 3.28 -31.42
C PHE A 275 19.40 4.37 -30.66
N PRO A 276 18.05 4.29 -30.59
CA PRO A 276 17.24 5.26 -29.87
C PRO A 276 17.67 5.48 -28.42
N SER A 277 17.60 6.75 -27.99
CA SER A 277 17.96 7.19 -26.66
C SER A 277 16.86 8.06 -26.07
N GLN A 278 16.43 7.70 -24.85
CA GLN A 278 15.44 8.37 -23.99
C GLN A 278 14.02 8.58 -24.55
N GLY A 279 13.05 7.87 -23.98
CA GLY A 279 11.62 8.22 -23.97
C GLY A 279 10.86 8.29 -25.30
N GLY A 280 11.52 8.10 -26.44
CA GLY A 280 10.88 8.03 -27.74
C GLY A 280 10.29 6.64 -28.05
N PRO A 281 9.34 6.54 -29.00
CA PRO A 281 8.58 5.31 -29.32
C PRO A 281 9.40 4.13 -29.91
N TRP A 282 10.73 4.18 -29.84
CA TRP A 282 11.65 3.09 -30.19
C TRP A 282 12.81 2.89 -29.21
N GLY A 283 12.84 3.57 -28.05
CA GLY A 283 13.78 3.21 -26.98
C GLY A 283 14.22 4.34 -26.06
N GLY A 284 13.86 4.19 -24.78
CA GLY A 284 14.59 4.72 -23.64
C GLY A 284 14.13 3.97 -22.40
N ASP A 285 15.05 3.60 -21.54
CA ASP A 285 14.75 2.71 -20.43
C ASP A 285 14.25 3.48 -19.21
N ILE A 286 12.93 3.44 -18.96
CA ILE A 286 12.28 4.04 -17.78
C ILE A 286 12.93 3.56 -16.48
N SER A 287 13.53 2.37 -16.49
CA SER A 287 14.21 1.84 -15.32
C SER A 287 15.33 2.74 -14.78
N THR A 288 15.91 3.56 -15.65
CA THR A 288 17.04 4.41 -15.33
C THR A 288 16.68 5.65 -14.51
N ILE A 289 15.41 6.06 -14.55
CA ILE A 289 14.89 7.22 -13.83
C ILE A 289 13.96 6.83 -12.67
N TYR A 290 13.35 5.64 -12.72
CA TYR A 290 12.48 5.11 -11.67
C TYR A 290 13.03 5.29 -10.25
N GLU A 291 14.26 4.82 -10.01
CA GLU A 291 14.93 4.95 -8.71
C GLU A 291 15.22 6.40 -8.31
N SER A 292 15.49 7.26 -9.30
CA SER A 292 15.68 8.69 -9.05
C SER A 292 14.37 9.38 -8.65
N ASN A 293 13.24 8.98 -9.23
CA ASN A 293 11.92 9.55 -8.92
C ASN A 293 11.47 9.15 -7.51
N TRP A 294 11.71 7.91 -7.09
CA TRP A 294 11.54 7.51 -5.69
C TRP A 294 12.42 8.31 -4.73
N ASP A 295 13.71 8.50 -5.06
CA ASP A 295 14.63 9.30 -4.25
C ASP A 295 14.18 10.77 -4.16
N LEU A 296 13.66 11.34 -5.26
CA LEU A 296 13.16 12.72 -5.30
C LEU A 296 11.88 12.89 -4.48
N TRP A 297 10.88 12.02 -4.67
CA TRP A 297 9.64 12.06 -3.89
C TRP A 297 9.92 11.94 -2.38
N GLN A 298 10.80 11.03 -1.97
CA GLN A 298 11.13 10.84 -0.56
C GLN A 298 11.96 12.00 0.04
N GLN A 299 12.76 12.71 -0.76
CA GLN A 299 13.41 13.95 -0.33
C GLN A 299 12.40 15.10 -0.19
N TRP A 300 11.47 15.23 -1.13
CA TRP A 300 10.42 16.25 -1.09
C TRP A 300 9.51 16.10 0.13
N MET A 301 9.10 14.86 0.45
CA MET A 301 8.28 14.53 1.62
C MET A 301 9.04 14.57 2.97
N VAL A 302 10.30 14.99 3.00
CA VAL A 302 11.14 14.86 4.20
C VAL A 302 10.76 15.82 5.34
N ASP A 303 10.13 16.95 5.02
CA ASP A 303 9.66 17.94 5.99
C ASP A 303 8.41 17.46 6.76
N ILE A 304 7.62 16.56 6.17
CA ILE A 304 6.48 15.85 6.75
C ILE A 304 6.95 14.58 7.49
N THR A 305 7.66 13.69 6.79
CA THR A 305 8.01 12.33 7.28
C THR A 305 8.97 12.29 8.48
N LYS A 306 9.72 13.38 8.72
CA LYS A 306 10.52 13.57 9.95
C LYS A 306 9.73 14.03 11.17
N LYS A 307 8.51 14.55 11.00
CA LYS A 307 7.71 15.14 12.09
C LYS A 307 6.73 14.15 12.70
N VAL A 308 6.11 13.33 11.86
CA VAL A 308 5.07 12.36 12.26
C VAL A 308 5.28 11.03 11.53
N PRO A 309 4.71 9.93 12.04
CA PRO A 309 4.67 8.67 11.31
C PRO A 309 3.92 8.81 9.99
N TYR A 310 4.41 8.08 8.99
CA TYR A 310 3.91 8.08 7.62
C TYR A 310 3.56 6.64 7.25
N MET A 311 2.30 6.28 7.48
CA MET A 311 1.77 4.94 7.28
C MET A 311 1.37 4.79 5.81
N VAL A 312 1.79 3.73 5.14
CA VAL A 312 1.53 3.52 3.70
C VAL A 312 0.92 2.13 3.44
N LEU A 313 0.17 1.98 2.37
CA LEU A 313 -0.27 0.70 1.80
C LEU A 313 0.09 0.68 0.30
N PRO A 314 0.09 -0.47 -0.40
CA PRO A 314 0.48 -0.54 -1.81
C PRO A 314 -0.63 -0.03 -2.74
N GLY A 315 -0.29 0.75 -3.75
CA GLY A 315 -1.09 0.96 -4.96
C GLY A 315 -0.45 0.32 -6.20
N ASN A 316 -1.09 0.43 -7.36
CA ASN A 316 -0.60 -0.25 -8.56
C ASN A 316 0.72 0.34 -9.09
N HIS A 317 0.98 1.63 -8.90
CA HIS A 317 2.25 2.29 -9.27
C HIS A 317 3.45 1.88 -8.39
N GLU A 318 3.23 1.14 -7.31
CA GLU A 318 4.31 0.51 -6.56
C GLU A 318 4.79 -0.82 -7.17
N THR A 319 4.04 -1.41 -8.11
CA THR A 319 4.23 -2.79 -8.59
C THR A 319 5.51 -3.00 -9.36
N SER A 320 5.77 -2.15 -10.38
CA SER A 320 6.95 -2.25 -11.24
C SER A 320 7.30 -0.92 -11.93
N CYS A 321 8.36 -0.92 -12.73
CA CYS A 321 8.77 0.22 -13.59
C CYS A 321 7.86 0.46 -14.81
N ALA A 322 6.79 -0.33 -14.94
CA ALA A 322 6.03 -0.47 -16.19
C ALA A 322 4.51 -0.52 -15.98
N GLU A 323 3.99 -0.04 -14.85
CA GLU A 323 2.56 0.12 -14.67
C GLU A 323 2.06 1.41 -15.33
N PHE A 324 1.00 1.29 -16.14
CA PHE A 324 0.42 2.39 -16.89
C PHE A 324 -1.08 2.16 -17.09
N ASP A 325 -1.93 2.99 -16.47
CA ASP A 325 -3.39 2.95 -16.66
C ASP A 325 -3.84 3.40 -18.08
N GLY A 326 -2.89 3.78 -18.94
CA GLY A 326 -3.09 4.03 -20.37
C GLY A 326 -3.31 2.75 -21.19
N THR A 327 -4.27 2.77 -22.12
CA THR A 327 -4.79 1.59 -22.87
C THR A 327 -3.78 0.78 -23.71
N ASN A 328 -2.49 1.13 -23.74
CA ASN A 328 -1.49 0.54 -24.63
C ASN A 328 -0.33 -0.20 -23.96
N GLY A 329 -0.08 -0.06 -22.65
CA GLY A 329 1.06 -0.73 -21.99
C GLY A 329 2.41 -0.35 -22.63
N GLU A 330 2.57 0.92 -22.99
CA GLU A 330 3.75 1.46 -23.66
C GLU A 330 4.68 2.07 -22.61
N LEU A 331 5.82 1.40 -22.35
CA LEU A 331 7.00 2.03 -21.73
C LEU A 331 7.41 3.25 -22.59
N ALA A 332 6.88 4.42 -22.24
CA ALA A 332 6.99 5.71 -22.92
C ALA A 332 6.76 5.71 -24.45
N ALA A 333 5.54 6.06 -24.87
CA ALA A 333 5.27 6.54 -26.22
C ALA A 333 4.60 7.93 -26.20
N VAL A 334 5.33 8.96 -26.60
CA VAL A 334 4.73 10.26 -26.97
C VAL A 334 3.95 10.10 -28.28
N LEU A 335 2.79 10.74 -28.38
CA LEU A 335 1.98 10.77 -29.61
C LEU A 335 2.75 11.40 -30.78
N VAL A 336 2.72 10.77 -31.96
CA VAL A 336 3.27 11.33 -33.20
C VAL A 336 2.10 11.86 -34.04
N ASP A 337 2.11 13.15 -34.39
CA ASP A 337 1.06 13.82 -35.18
C ASP A 337 -0.37 13.62 -34.63
N ASN A 338 -0.57 13.76 -33.32
CA ASN A 338 -1.85 13.49 -32.63
C ASN A 338 -2.40 12.06 -32.86
N LYS A 339 -1.53 11.08 -33.15
CA LYS A 339 -1.88 9.67 -33.30
C LYS A 339 -0.98 8.83 -32.38
N ALA A 340 -1.57 7.84 -31.73
CA ALA A 340 -0.79 6.80 -31.07
C ALA A 340 0.05 6.05 -32.11
N PRO A 341 1.34 5.74 -31.85
CA PRO A 341 2.15 4.97 -32.77
C PRO A 341 1.57 3.55 -32.94
N GLY A 342 0.91 3.27 -34.06
CA GLY A 342 0.25 1.99 -34.33
C GLY A 342 1.19 0.79 -34.54
N SER A 343 2.41 0.83 -34.02
CA SER A 343 3.50 -0.10 -34.34
C SER A 343 4.26 -0.66 -33.12
N THR A 344 4.07 -0.15 -31.91
CA THR A 344 4.54 -0.81 -30.69
C THR A 344 3.63 -2.02 -30.44
N SER A 345 4.08 -3.22 -30.83
CA SER A 345 3.27 -4.43 -30.63
C SER A 345 3.18 -4.72 -29.13
N LYS A 346 1.95 -4.71 -28.56
CA LYS A 346 1.62 -5.07 -27.16
C LYS A 346 2.08 -6.46 -26.69
N SER A 347 2.79 -7.21 -27.53
CA SER A 347 2.97 -8.65 -27.46
C SER A 347 4.38 -9.13 -27.06
N LYS A 348 5.20 -8.27 -26.42
CA LYS A 348 6.58 -8.62 -26.03
C LYS A 348 7.06 -8.12 -24.66
N LEU A 349 6.30 -7.26 -23.98
CA LEU A 349 6.65 -6.90 -22.60
C LEU A 349 6.20 -8.02 -21.65
N SER A 350 6.92 -8.16 -20.55
CA SER A 350 6.82 -9.25 -19.58
C SER A 350 7.28 -8.76 -18.21
N TYR A 351 7.08 -9.54 -17.15
CA TYR A 351 7.62 -9.28 -15.82
C TYR A 351 9.14 -8.95 -15.86
N TYR A 352 9.87 -9.65 -16.72
CA TYR A 352 11.32 -9.50 -16.86
C TYR A 352 11.74 -8.26 -17.69
N SER A 353 10.80 -7.46 -18.17
CA SER A 353 11.03 -6.20 -18.88
C SER A 353 11.36 -5.02 -17.96
N CYS A 354 11.16 -5.15 -16.65
CA CYS A 354 11.76 -4.27 -15.64
C CYS A 354 12.99 -4.95 -15.01
N PRO A 355 14.01 -4.21 -14.56
CA PRO A 355 15.07 -4.77 -13.72
C PRO A 355 14.51 -5.39 -12.44
N GLU A 356 15.30 -6.29 -11.82
CA GLU A 356 14.93 -6.94 -10.55
C GLU A 356 14.56 -5.94 -9.45
N SER A 357 15.23 -4.80 -9.46
CA SER A 357 15.08 -3.69 -8.52
C SER A 357 13.73 -2.97 -8.60
N GLN A 358 12.96 -3.20 -9.66
CA GLN A 358 11.81 -2.37 -10.03
C GLN A 358 10.67 -3.23 -10.59
N ARG A 359 10.49 -4.40 -10.00
CA ARG A 359 9.37 -5.32 -10.25
C ARG A 359 8.99 -6.03 -8.96
N ASN A 360 7.80 -6.62 -8.92
CA ASN A 360 7.28 -7.32 -7.75
C ASN A 360 7.35 -6.48 -6.45
N PHE A 361 6.98 -5.19 -6.54
CA PHE A 361 6.97 -4.23 -5.43
C PHE A 361 8.34 -3.97 -4.76
N THR A 362 9.46 -4.24 -5.44
CA THR A 362 10.79 -4.19 -4.82
C THR A 362 11.14 -2.84 -4.20
N ALA A 363 10.91 -1.72 -4.88
CA ALA A 363 11.16 -0.39 -4.31
C ALA A 363 10.26 -0.13 -3.07
N TYR A 364 8.96 -0.40 -3.18
CA TYR A 364 8.00 -0.24 -2.08
C TYR A 364 8.34 -1.08 -0.83
N ILE A 365 8.70 -2.35 -1.01
CA ILE A 365 9.10 -3.27 0.07
C ILE A 365 10.32 -2.72 0.83
N ASN A 366 11.25 -2.07 0.12
CA ASN A 366 12.51 -1.63 0.71
C ASN A 366 12.50 -0.16 1.19
N ARG A 367 11.61 0.68 0.68
CA ARG A 367 11.55 2.13 0.98
C ARG A 367 10.65 2.49 2.17
N PHE A 368 9.92 1.51 2.72
CA PHE A 368 9.03 1.63 3.86
C PHE A 368 9.12 0.39 4.76
N HIS A 369 8.68 0.52 6.01
CA HIS A 369 8.59 -0.62 6.94
C HIS A 369 7.38 -0.46 7.86
N MET A 370 6.30 -1.17 7.54
CA MET A 370 5.01 -1.13 8.23
C MET A 370 4.84 -2.30 9.22
N PRO A 371 3.84 -2.27 10.13
CA PRO A 371 3.70 -3.27 11.19
C PRO A 371 3.07 -4.62 10.75
N GLY A 372 3.17 -5.05 9.49
CA GLY A 372 2.56 -6.30 9.01
C GLY A 372 2.96 -7.51 9.85
N ASP A 373 4.25 -7.84 9.90
CA ASP A 373 4.73 -9.04 10.59
C ASP A 373 4.37 -9.07 12.10
N VAL A 374 4.16 -7.92 12.74
CA VAL A 374 3.80 -7.81 14.17
C VAL A 374 2.29 -7.70 14.43
N SER A 375 1.49 -7.33 13.43
CA SER A 375 0.02 -7.42 13.44
C SER A 375 -0.50 -8.77 12.91
N GLY A 376 0.41 -9.65 12.47
CA GLY A 376 0.11 -10.96 11.87
C GLY A 376 -0.18 -10.90 10.37
N GLY A 377 -0.04 -9.73 9.76
CA GLY A 377 -0.02 -9.51 8.32
C GLY A 377 1.34 -9.80 7.69
N VAL A 378 1.68 -9.14 6.57
CA VAL A 378 2.86 -9.50 5.75
C VAL A 378 3.65 -8.25 5.32
N GLY A 379 4.64 -7.86 6.12
CA GLY A 379 5.53 -6.72 5.85
C GLY A 379 4.78 -5.40 5.63
N ASN A 380 4.83 -4.87 4.40
CA ASN A 380 4.19 -3.61 4.05
C ASN A 380 2.75 -3.75 3.51
N PHE A 381 2.40 -4.90 2.93
CA PHE A 381 1.19 -5.09 2.12
C PHE A 381 -0.11 -5.00 2.92
N TRP A 382 -0.20 -5.69 4.05
CA TRP A 382 -1.35 -5.61 4.95
C TRP A 382 -0.94 -5.69 6.42
N TYR A 383 -1.59 -4.85 7.23
CA TYR A 383 -1.30 -4.66 8.65
C TYR A 383 -2.42 -3.89 9.37
N SER A 384 -2.43 -3.97 10.69
CA SER A 384 -3.35 -3.21 11.55
C SER A 384 -2.63 -2.57 12.74
N PHE A 385 -3.21 -1.50 13.29
CA PHE A 385 -2.75 -0.87 14.52
C PHE A 385 -3.87 -0.08 15.22
N ASP A 386 -3.79 0.03 16.55
CA ASP A 386 -4.66 0.89 17.34
C ASP A 386 -4.04 2.29 17.54
N TYR A 387 -4.88 3.33 17.53
CA TYR A 387 -4.54 4.66 18.03
C TYR A 387 -5.76 5.25 18.77
N GLY A 388 -5.67 5.38 20.09
CA GLY A 388 -6.74 5.93 20.92
C GLY A 388 -8.05 5.15 20.78
N LEU A 389 -9.10 5.79 20.23
CA LEU A 389 -10.42 5.20 20.02
C LEU A 389 -10.63 4.51 18.65
N ALA A 390 -9.61 4.45 17.79
CA ALA A 390 -9.72 3.84 16.48
C ALA A 390 -8.73 2.71 16.25
N HIS A 391 -9.19 1.71 15.53
CA HIS A 391 -8.40 0.62 14.99
C HIS A 391 -8.32 0.79 13.47
N PHE A 392 -7.10 0.88 12.95
CA PHE A 392 -6.78 1.14 11.56
C PHE A 392 -6.32 -0.14 10.88
N ILE A 393 -6.87 -0.43 9.71
CA ILE A 393 -6.56 -1.61 8.90
C ILE A 393 -6.11 -1.13 7.53
N SER A 394 -4.88 -1.46 7.15
CA SER A 394 -4.39 -1.36 5.76
C SER A 394 -4.34 -2.76 5.16
N PHE A 395 -4.88 -2.91 3.96
CA PHE A 395 -4.81 -4.16 3.20
C PHE A 395 -4.52 -3.91 1.71
N ASP A 396 -4.12 -4.97 1.02
CA ASP A 396 -3.64 -4.97 -0.35
C ASP A 396 -4.79 -5.27 -1.33
N GLY A 397 -5.07 -4.30 -2.20
CA GLY A 397 -6.08 -4.37 -3.27
C GLY A 397 -5.51 -4.70 -4.63
N GLU A 398 -4.19 -4.90 -4.70
CA GLU A 398 -3.41 -5.01 -5.92
C GLU A 398 -3.01 -6.46 -6.16
N THR A 399 -2.68 -7.19 -5.09
CA THR A 399 -2.31 -8.61 -5.09
C THR A 399 -3.09 -9.44 -4.04
N ASP A 400 -2.75 -10.72 -3.88
CA ASP A 400 -3.22 -11.59 -2.78
C ASP A 400 -4.76 -11.76 -2.61
N TYR A 401 -5.49 -11.80 -3.73
CA TYR A 401 -6.83 -12.40 -3.83
C TYR A 401 -7.11 -12.96 -5.23
N TYR A 402 -8.22 -13.71 -5.40
CA TYR A 402 -8.56 -14.29 -6.69
C TYR A 402 -9.03 -13.22 -7.68
N LYS A 403 -8.31 -13.11 -8.80
CA LYS A 403 -8.46 -12.05 -9.82
C LYS A 403 -8.15 -10.65 -9.28
N SER A 404 -7.11 -10.55 -8.46
CA SER A 404 -6.39 -9.30 -8.25
C SER A 404 -5.96 -8.68 -9.61
N PRO A 405 -5.89 -7.35 -9.74
CA PRO A 405 -5.45 -6.65 -10.94
C PRO A 405 -4.05 -7.07 -11.36
N GLU A 406 -3.13 -7.09 -10.40
CA GLU A 406 -1.79 -7.60 -10.62
C GLU A 406 -1.85 -9.12 -10.48
N TYR A 407 -1.49 -9.80 -11.57
CA TYR A 407 -1.66 -11.24 -11.67
C TYR A 407 -0.61 -11.93 -10.80
N PRO A 408 -1.01 -12.77 -9.82
CA PRO A 408 -0.05 -13.52 -9.04
C PRO A 408 0.50 -14.64 -9.91
N PHE A 409 1.82 -14.89 -9.90
CA PHE A 409 2.49 -15.81 -10.83
C PHE A 409 1.86 -17.23 -10.91
N VAL A 410 1.19 -17.66 -9.84
CA VAL A 410 0.41 -18.92 -9.76
C VAL A 410 -0.77 -18.97 -10.74
N ALA A 411 -1.28 -17.83 -11.21
CA ALA A 411 -2.33 -17.72 -12.19
C ALA A 411 -1.88 -18.10 -13.60
N ASP A 412 -0.61 -17.87 -13.91
CA ASP A 412 -0.02 -18.04 -15.25
C ASP A 412 0.55 -19.44 -15.50
N LEU A 413 0.79 -20.20 -14.43
CA LEU A 413 1.27 -21.59 -14.47
C LEU A 413 0.29 -22.51 -15.21
N LYS A 414 0.81 -23.31 -16.13
CA LYS A 414 0.08 -24.30 -16.93
C LYS A 414 0.62 -25.70 -16.69
N GLY A 415 -0.29 -26.67 -16.58
CA GLY A 415 0.06 -28.08 -16.38
C GLY A 415 0.86 -28.30 -15.09
N ASN A 416 2.14 -28.64 -15.24
CA ASN A 416 3.07 -28.92 -14.13
C ASN A 416 4.21 -27.89 -14.03
N GLU A 417 4.05 -26.69 -14.63
CA GLU A 417 4.99 -25.59 -14.46
C GLU A 417 5.11 -25.19 -12.98
N THR A 418 6.33 -24.87 -12.55
CA THR A 418 6.63 -24.39 -11.18
C THR A 418 6.97 -22.90 -11.14
N HIS A 419 7.28 -22.31 -12.30
CA HIS A 419 7.56 -20.90 -12.53
C HIS A 419 6.97 -20.53 -13.90
N PRO A 420 6.44 -19.31 -14.09
CA PRO A 420 5.91 -18.87 -15.37
C PRO A 420 7.05 -18.52 -16.34
N LEU A 421 6.88 -18.88 -17.61
CA LEU A 421 7.80 -18.51 -18.68
C LEU A 421 7.66 -17.03 -19.05
N LEU A 422 8.73 -16.46 -19.61
CA LEU A 422 8.81 -15.09 -20.13
C LEU A 422 7.58 -14.64 -20.97
N ASN A 423 6.99 -15.55 -21.75
CA ASN A 423 5.86 -15.28 -22.64
C ASN A 423 4.48 -15.60 -22.00
N GLN A 424 4.45 -15.94 -20.72
CA GLN A 424 3.23 -16.09 -19.93
C GLN A 424 2.98 -14.85 -19.07
N THR A 425 4.05 -14.20 -18.60
CA THR A 425 3.98 -13.09 -17.64
C THR A 425 3.67 -11.73 -18.25
N TYR A 426 3.00 -10.85 -17.50
CA TYR A 426 2.87 -9.41 -17.77
C TYR A 426 3.88 -8.56 -16.95
N PRO A 427 4.23 -7.31 -17.35
CA PRO A 427 5.18 -6.46 -16.59
C PRO A 427 4.81 -6.13 -15.16
N THR A 428 3.55 -6.30 -14.79
CA THR A 428 3.02 -5.99 -13.45
C THR A 428 2.67 -7.24 -12.65
N ASP A 429 2.95 -8.45 -13.16
CA ASP A 429 2.75 -9.67 -12.38
C ASP A 429 3.53 -9.59 -11.05
N ALA A 430 2.81 -9.85 -9.96
CA ALA A 430 3.33 -9.68 -8.62
C ALA A 430 2.68 -10.65 -7.63
N GLY A 431 3.48 -11.09 -6.67
CA GLY A 431 3.01 -11.99 -5.63
C GLY A 431 2.64 -13.42 -6.10
N PRO A 432 1.95 -14.20 -5.25
CA PRO A 432 1.41 -13.78 -3.97
C PRO A 432 2.51 -13.54 -2.94
N PHE A 433 2.34 -12.54 -2.07
CA PHE A 433 3.27 -12.24 -0.98
C PHE A 433 2.95 -13.04 0.29
N GLY A 434 1.69 -13.41 0.48
CA GLY A 434 1.20 -14.27 1.56
C GLY A 434 1.09 -15.73 1.14
N ALA A 435 0.87 -16.59 2.13
CA ALA A 435 0.59 -18.00 1.86
C ALA A 435 -0.81 -18.21 1.25
N ILE A 436 -0.93 -19.14 0.31
CA ILE A 436 -2.21 -19.65 -0.18
C ILE A 436 -2.41 -21.07 0.35
N ASN A 437 -3.36 -21.24 1.27
CA ASN A 437 -3.72 -22.53 1.86
C ASN A 437 -4.88 -23.19 1.10
N GLY A 438 -4.60 -23.66 -0.12
CA GLY A 438 -5.60 -24.30 -0.97
C GLY A 438 -5.48 -23.88 -2.43
N SER A 439 -6.61 -23.53 -3.06
CA SER A 439 -6.62 -23.02 -4.43
C SER A 439 -6.47 -21.50 -4.44
N TYR A 440 -5.60 -20.96 -5.31
CA TYR A 440 -5.56 -19.53 -5.60
C TYR A 440 -6.87 -18.97 -6.23
N LYS A 441 -7.83 -19.85 -6.56
CA LYS A 441 -9.16 -19.48 -7.06
C LYS A 441 -10.20 -19.33 -5.95
N ASP A 442 -9.79 -19.51 -4.69
CA ASP A 442 -10.61 -19.38 -3.50
C ASP A 442 -10.06 -18.22 -2.65
N ASN A 443 -10.82 -17.13 -2.54
CA ASN A 443 -10.44 -15.96 -1.73
C ASN A 443 -10.17 -16.36 -0.27
N THR A 444 -10.86 -17.37 0.26
CA THR A 444 -10.69 -17.81 1.65
C THR A 444 -9.38 -18.57 1.90
N ALA A 445 -8.69 -19.02 0.83
CA ALA A 445 -7.39 -19.69 0.93
C ALA A 445 -6.22 -18.71 1.15
N TYR A 446 -6.37 -17.42 0.80
CA TYR A 446 -5.31 -16.43 0.94
C TYR A 446 -5.07 -16.03 2.40
N GLN A 447 -3.80 -15.92 2.79
CA GLN A 447 -3.40 -15.45 4.12
C GLN A 447 -3.96 -14.06 4.44
N GLN A 448 -4.02 -13.15 3.46
CA GLN A 448 -4.61 -11.82 3.61
C GLN A 448 -6.07 -11.90 4.08
N TYR A 449 -6.91 -12.69 3.41
CA TYR A 449 -8.31 -12.88 3.80
C TYR A 449 -8.45 -13.45 5.22
N GLN A 450 -7.66 -14.49 5.53
CA GLN A 450 -7.67 -15.15 6.84
C GLN A 450 -7.22 -14.20 7.96
N TRP A 451 -6.16 -13.43 7.71
CA TRP A 451 -5.66 -12.41 8.61
C TRP A 451 -6.72 -11.34 8.88
N LEU A 452 -7.32 -10.75 7.83
CA LEU A 452 -8.33 -9.70 7.95
C LEU A 452 -9.55 -10.16 8.77
N VAL A 453 -10.02 -11.38 8.51
CA VAL A 453 -11.10 -12.03 9.26
C VAL A 453 -10.73 -12.23 10.74
N ASP A 454 -9.49 -12.57 11.07
CA ASP A 454 -9.05 -12.78 12.45
C ASP A 454 -8.65 -11.50 13.17
N ASP A 455 -8.20 -10.47 12.45
CA ASP A 455 -7.92 -9.13 12.95
C ASP A 455 -9.22 -8.44 13.41
N LEU A 456 -10.22 -8.37 12.52
CA LEU A 456 -11.56 -7.82 12.82
C LEU A 456 -12.24 -8.47 14.04
N LYS A 457 -12.02 -9.78 14.26
CA LYS A 457 -12.53 -10.51 15.45
C LYS A 457 -11.83 -10.13 16.77
N LYS A 458 -10.57 -9.68 16.72
CA LYS A 458 -9.77 -9.35 17.93
C LYS A 458 -10.07 -7.95 18.46
N VAL A 459 -10.62 -7.06 17.62
CA VAL A 459 -10.80 -5.66 17.97
C VAL A 459 -11.80 -5.48 19.12
N ASP A 460 -11.31 -4.97 20.25
CA ASP A 460 -12.11 -4.65 21.42
C ASP A 460 -12.86 -3.33 21.20
N ARG A 461 -14.09 -3.42 20.65
CA ARG A 461 -15.00 -2.28 20.43
C ARG A 461 -15.28 -1.43 21.68
N THR A 462 -14.94 -1.88 22.89
CA THR A 462 -15.06 -1.06 24.12
C THR A 462 -13.89 -0.11 24.31
N LYS A 463 -12.77 -0.34 23.61
CA LYS A 463 -11.56 0.51 23.58
C LYS A 463 -11.41 1.23 22.25
N THR A 464 -11.50 0.49 21.14
CA THR A 464 -11.46 1.01 19.78
C THR A 464 -12.85 0.86 19.14
N PRO A 465 -13.83 1.71 19.53
CA PRO A 465 -15.17 1.66 18.95
C PRO A 465 -15.17 1.91 17.44
N TRP A 466 -14.22 2.70 16.91
CA TRP A 466 -14.09 2.99 15.49
C TRP A 466 -13.21 1.97 14.78
N VAL A 467 -13.68 1.43 13.66
CA VAL A 467 -12.84 0.66 12.73
C VAL A 467 -12.85 1.31 11.36
N ILE A 468 -11.64 1.56 10.87
CA ILE A 468 -11.40 2.28 9.62
C ILE A 468 -10.46 1.43 8.79
N ALA A 469 -10.93 1.03 7.61
CA ALA A 469 -10.18 0.19 6.69
C ALA A 469 -9.76 0.99 5.46
N SER A 470 -8.59 0.68 4.92
CA SER A 470 -8.11 1.25 3.67
C SER A 470 -7.36 0.23 2.83
N THR A 471 -7.54 0.36 1.52
CA THR A 471 -6.85 -0.33 0.43
C THR A 471 -6.85 0.64 -0.75
N HIS A 472 -5.91 0.51 -1.67
CA HIS A 472 -5.74 1.49 -2.73
C HIS A 472 -6.93 1.52 -3.72
N ARG A 473 -7.27 0.40 -4.37
CA ARG A 473 -8.43 0.36 -5.29
C ARG A 473 -9.81 0.38 -4.59
N PRO A 474 -10.80 1.17 -5.06
CA PRO A 474 -12.13 1.27 -4.45
C PRO A 474 -13.04 0.04 -4.65
N PHE A 475 -13.94 -0.18 -3.69
CA PHE A 475 -15.05 -1.15 -3.86
C PHE A 475 -16.19 -0.58 -4.72
N TYR A 476 -16.35 0.74 -4.76
CA TYR A 476 -17.42 1.43 -5.48
C TYR A 476 -16.95 2.80 -5.93
N SER A 477 -17.17 3.13 -7.20
CA SER A 477 -17.04 4.51 -7.70
C SER A 477 -17.99 4.76 -8.88
N SER A 478 -18.25 6.04 -9.19
CA SER A 478 -18.90 6.41 -10.45
C SER A 478 -18.08 6.05 -11.70
N GLN A 479 -16.76 5.88 -11.58
CA GLN A 479 -15.94 5.25 -12.61
C GLN A 479 -15.87 3.74 -12.35
N THR A 480 -16.73 2.99 -13.05
CA THR A 480 -16.85 1.54 -12.85
C THR A 480 -15.77 0.76 -13.61
N ALA A 481 -15.17 -0.23 -12.96
CA ALA A 481 -14.10 -1.06 -13.52
C ALA A 481 -14.27 -2.55 -13.18
N ALA A 482 -13.58 -3.42 -13.92
CA ALA A 482 -13.70 -4.87 -13.72
C ALA A 482 -13.14 -5.35 -12.37
N TYR A 483 -12.11 -4.67 -11.84
CA TYR A 483 -11.51 -5.03 -10.55
C TYR A 483 -12.49 -4.85 -9.38
N GLU A 484 -13.40 -3.88 -9.43
CA GLU A 484 -14.33 -3.58 -8.34
C GLU A 484 -15.19 -4.81 -7.99
N ALA A 485 -15.57 -5.60 -9.00
CA ALA A 485 -16.31 -6.84 -8.79
C ALA A 485 -15.45 -7.92 -8.10
N ASN A 486 -14.16 -8.02 -8.45
CA ASN A 486 -13.26 -9.01 -7.86
C ASN A 486 -12.92 -8.66 -6.40
N ILE A 487 -12.58 -7.39 -6.12
CA ILE A 487 -12.22 -6.93 -4.77
C ILE A 487 -13.42 -6.99 -3.81
N ARG A 488 -14.64 -6.65 -4.28
CA ARG A 488 -15.88 -6.86 -3.49
C ARG A 488 -16.11 -8.34 -3.17
N ASN A 489 -15.94 -9.23 -4.16
CA ASN A 489 -16.04 -10.68 -3.95
C ASN A 489 -14.97 -11.25 -3.00
N ALA A 490 -13.86 -10.53 -2.78
CA ALA A 490 -12.84 -10.89 -1.82
C ALA A 490 -13.14 -10.35 -0.41
N PHE A 491 -13.53 -9.08 -0.27
CA PHE A 491 -13.44 -8.39 1.02
C PHE A 491 -14.71 -7.69 1.50
N GLU A 492 -15.70 -7.40 0.65
CA GLU A 492 -16.93 -6.65 1.04
C GLU A 492 -17.64 -7.31 2.24
N ASP A 493 -17.91 -8.61 2.12
CA ASP A 493 -18.61 -9.39 3.14
C ASP A 493 -17.83 -9.49 4.46
N VAL A 494 -16.50 -9.52 4.39
CA VAL A 494 -15.62 -9.53 5.56
C VAL A 494 -15.68 -8.19 6.29
N LEU A 495 -15.57 -7.07 5.57
CA LEU A 495 -15.60 -5.74 6.19
C LEU A 495 -16.99 -5.40 6.76
N ILE A 496 -18.07 -5.75 6.04
CA ILE A 496 -19.45 -5.53 6.51
C ILE A 496 -19.70 -6.33 7.79
N LYS A 497 -19.43 -7.65 7.79
CA LYS A 497 -19.61 -8.50 8.99
C LYS A 497 -18.66 -8.15 10.13
N GLY A 498 -17.46 -7.68 9.81
CA GLY A 498 -16.51 -7.12 10.77
C GLY A 498 -17.01 -5.81 11.40
N GLY A 499 -18.01 -5.16 10.82
CA GLY A 499 -18.55 -3.90 11.33
C GLY A 499 -17.55 -2.75 11.22
N VAL A 500 -16.89 -2.64 10.06
CA VAL A 500 -16.13 -1.46 9.66
C VAL A 500 -17.07 -0.26 9.52
N ASP A 501 -16.68 0.91 10.00
CA ASP A 501 -17.50 2.12 9.94
C ASP A 501 -17.23 2.95 8.68
N LEU A 502 -15.95 3.07 8.34
CA LEU A 502 -15.43 3.90 7.26
C LEU A 502 -14.40 3.09 6.44
N TYR A 503 -14.57 3.11 5.13
CA TYR A 503 -13.64 2.57 4.16
C TYR A 503 -13.07 3.74 3.33
N ILE A 504 -11.74 3.77 3.15
CA ILE A 504 -11.06 4.83 2.39
C ILE A 504 -10.18 4.20 1.32
N SER A 505 -10.23 4.73 0.10
CA SER A 505 -9.42 4.28 -1.03
C SER A 505 -8.91 5.44 -1.87
N GLY A 506 -7.95 5.16 -2.75
CA GLY A 506 -7.40 6.07 -3.77
C GLY A 506 -7.80 5.60 -5.17
N HIS A 507 -6.79 5.49 -6.05
CA HIS A 507 -6.77 4.92 -7.40
C HIS A 507 -7.54 5.70 -8.47
N ILE A 508 -8.72 6.20 -8.13
CA ILE A 508 -9.50 7.05 -9.01
C ILE A 508 -9.22 8.48 -8.61
N HIS A 509 -8.61 9.24 -9.52
CA HIS A 509 -8.01 10.55 -9.26
C HIS A 509 -9.06 11.66 -9.13
N TRP A 510 -9.89 11.55 -8.10
CA TRP A 510 -10.89 12.51 -7.69
C TRP A 510 -11.25 12.32 -6.21
N TYR A 511 -12.05 13.23 -5.67
CA TYR A 511 -12.74 13.00 -4.40
C TYR A 511 -14.17 12.54 -4.66
N GLU A 512 -14.54 11.38 -4.12
CA GLU A 512 -15.91 10.86 -4.18
C GLU A 512 -16.34 10.30 -2.82
N ARG A 513 -17.54 10.67 -2.37
CA ARG A 513 -18.13 10.18 -1.13
C ARG A 513 -19.48 9.55 -1.39
N THR A 514 -19.67 8.33 -0.94
CA THR A 514 -20.93 7.59 -1.11
C THR A 514 -21.91 7.91 0.02
N PHE A 515 -23.16 7.47 -0.13
CA PHE A 515 -24.03 7.15 1.02
C PHE A 515 -23.51 5.88 1.74
N PRO A 516 -24.03 5.52 2.93
CA PRO A 516 -23.70 4.22 3.55
C PRO A 516 -24.13 3.06 2.63
N ILE A 517 -23.18 2.23 2.23
CA ILE A 517 -23.36 1.13 1.28
C ILE A 517 -23.32 -0.21 2.01
N GLY A 518 -24.39 -0.99 1.88
CA GLY A 518 -24.42 -2.41 2.18
C GLY A 518 -24.20 -3.26 0.93
N HIS A 519 -24.21 -4.58 1.11
CA HIS A 519 -23.91 -5.57 0.08
C HIS A 519 -24.47 -5.25 -1.32
N ASN A 520 -23.64 -5.45 -2.35
CA ASN A 520 -24.01 -5.26 -3.76
C ASN A 520 -24.45 -3.82 -4.12
N GLY A 521 -23.96 -2.80 -3.41
CA GLY A 521 -24.21 -1.39 -3.73
C GLY A 521 -25.53 -0.87 -3.17
N THR A 522 -26.11 -1.54 -2.18
CA THR A 522 -27.41 -1.16 -1.62
C THR A 522 -27.26 0.00 -0.65
N ILE A 523 -27.89 1.14 -0.94
CA ILE A 523 -27.84 2.31 -0.06
C ILE A 523 -28.68 2.06 1.20
N ASP A 524 -28.05 2.08 2.38
CA ASP A 524 -28.74 2.07 3.66
C ASP A 524 -29.32 3.45 3.98
N LYS A 525 -30.50 3.71 3.41
CA LYS A 525 -31.25 4.97 3.61
C LYS A 525 -31.68 5.20 5.05
N ALA A 526 -31.72 4.18 5.92
CA ALA A 526 -32.07 4.37 7.33
C ALA A 526 -30.91 4.96 8.13
N SER A 527 -29.67 4.80 7.63
CA SER A 527 -28.45 5.35 8.20
C SER A 527 -28.14 6.79 7.73
N VAL A 528 -28.82 7.29 6.70
CA VAL A 528 -28.68 8.68 6.23
C VAL A 528 -29.54 9.62 7.07
N ILE A 529 -28.92 10.46 7.90
CA ILE A 529 -29.62 11.50 8.66
C ILE A 529 -29.77 12.76 7.81
N ASN A 530 -28.70 13.14 7.09
CA ASN A 530 -28.66 14.15 6.05
C ASN A 530 -27.42 13.94 5.15
N ASN A 531 -27.23 14.76 4.12
CA ASN A 531 -26.15 14.63 3.13
C ASN A 531 -24.72 14.67 3.71
N ASN A 532 -24.53 15.13 4.95
CA ASN A 532 -23.23 15.27 5.61
C ASN A 532 -23.23 14.63 7.02
N THR A 533 -24.25 13.83 7.37
CA THR A 533 -24.29 13.10 8.64
C THR A 533 -24.92 11.74 8.45
N TYR A 534 -24.14 10.70 8.69
CA TYR A 534 -24.59 9.32 8.65
C TYR A 534 -24.46 8.67 10.03
N LYS A 535 -25.42 7.81 10.38
CA LYS A 535 -25.32 6.90 11.51
C LYS A 535 -24.59 5.65 11.05
N THR A 536 -23.61 5.13 11.79
CA THR A 536 -22.98 3.86 11.40
C THR A 536 -23.89 2.68 11.75
N ASN A 537 -23.86 1.64 10.91
CA ASN A 537 -24.68 0.44 11.05
C ASN A 537 -23.82 -0.82 10.89
N PRO A 538 -22.98 -1.14 11.89
CA PRO A 538 -22.04 -2.27 11.83
C PRO A 538 -22.76 -3.59 11.54
N GLY A 539 -22.26 -4.38 10.58
CA GLY A 539 -22.94 -5.59 10.11
C GLY A 539 -23.94 -5.36 8.96
N VAL A 540 -24.17 -4.11 8.53
CA VAL A 540 -25.16 -3.76 7.49
C VAL A 540 -24.57 -2.90 6.37
N SER A 541 -23.88 -1.81 6.71
CA SER A 541 -23.37 -0.84 5.73
C SER A 541 -22.11 -0.10 6.20
N ILE A 542 -21.29 0.30 5.23
CA ILE A 542 -20.02 1.04 5.42
C ILE A 542 -20.12 2.37 4.66
N THR A 543 -19.55 3.45 5.18
CA THR A 543 -19.35 4.68 4.38
C THR A 543 -18.07 4.56 3.57
N HIS A 544 -18.12 4.78 2.25
CA HIS A 544 -16.93 4.77 1.39
C HIS A 544 -16.52 6.20 1.02
N ILE A 545 -15.21 6.44 1.06
CA ILE A 545 -14.56 7.66 0.57
C ILE A 545 -13.45 7.26 -0.39
N ILE A 546 -13.47 7.83 -1.58
CA ILE A 546 -12.43 7.73 -2.59
C ILE A 546 -11.72 9.09 -2.60
N ASN A 547 -10.40 9.08 -2.47
CA ASN A 547 -9.58 10.29 -2.38
C ASN A 547 -8.23 10.09 -3.06
N GLY A 548 -8.25 9.81 -4.37
CA GLY A 548 -7.04 9.79 -5.21
C GLY A 548 -6.67 11.16 -5.78
N ALA A 549 -7.15 12.24 -5.17
CA ALA A 549 -6.97 13.60 -5.68
C ALA A 549 -5.70 14.29 -5.14
N ALA A 550 -4.66 13.58 -4.69
CA ALA A 550 -3.56 14.26 -4.01
C ALA A 550 -2.62 15.04 -4.94
N GLY A 551 -2.44 14.60 -6.20
CA GLY A 551 -1.85 15.44 -7.26
C GLY A 551 -0.76 14.77 -8.11
N ASN A 552 -0.97 13.51 -8.50
CA ASN A 552 -0.06 12.77 -9.37
C ASN A 552 0.07 13.36 -10.79
N VAL A 553 0.88 12.69 -11.61
CA VAL A 553 1.22 13.12 -12.97
C VAL A 553 0.13 12.83 -14.03
N GLU A 554 -0.73 11.84 -13.82
CA GLU A 554 -1.84 11.52 -14.74
C GLU A 554 -2.94 12.59 -14.74
N SER A 555 -3.03 13.38 -13.66
CA SER A 555 -4.12 14.34 -13.41
C SER A 555 -5.45 13.65 -13.09
N HIS A 556 -6.52 14.45 -12.98
CA HIS A 556 -7.84 13.97 -12.59
C HIS A 556 -8.43 12.93 -13.56
N SER A 557 -9.04 11.90 -12.99
CA SER A 557 -9.83 10.93 -13.75
C SER A 557 -11.08 11.60 -14.33
N THR A 558 -11.55 11.13 -15.49
CA THR A 558 -12.69 11.74 -16.17
C THR A 558 -13.83 10.75 -16.37
N LEU A 559 -15.05 11.15 -15.99
CA LEU A 559 -16.24 10.38 -16.33
C LEU A 559 -16.43 10.32 -17.85
N GLY A 560 -16.63 9.09 -18.35
CA GLY A 560 -17.04 8.85 -19.73
C GLY A 560 -18.51 9.23 -19.97
N LYS A 561 -19.18 8.52 -20.87
CA LYS A 561 -20.61 8.76 -21.15
C LYS A 561 -21.58 8.19 -20.10
N ALA A 562 -21.06 7.51 -19.06
CA ALA A 562 -21.86 6.96 -17.98
C ALA A 562 -22.27 8.07 -17.01
N PRO A 563 -23.51 8.05 -16.46
CA PRO A 563 -23.90 8.98 -15.41
C PRO A 563 -23.20 8.63 -14.09
N VAL A 564 -23.01 9.65 -13.24
CA VAL A 564 -22.70 9.48 -11.80
C VAL A 564 -23.64 8.46 -11.18
N LEU A 565 -23.12 7.51 -10.39
CA LEU A 565 -23.95 6.46 -9.82
C LEU A 565 -24.87 7.01 -8.71
N PRO A 566 -26.11 6.49 -8.54
CA PRO A 566 -27.01 6.94 -7.48
C PRO A 566 -26.53 6.70 -6.03
N LEU A 567 -25.45 5.94 -5.87
CA LEU A 567 -24.79 5.69 -4.57
C LEU A 567 -23.88 6.84 -4.13
N THR A 568 -23.54 7.75 -5.04
CA THR A 568 -22.63 8.87 -4.83
C THR A 568 -23.40 10.06 -4.25
N ASN A 569 -22.95 10.57 -3.10
CA ASN A 569 -23.48 11.78 -2.48
C ASN A 569 -22.71 13.02 -2.94
N THR A 570 -21.37 12.95 -2.98
CA THR A 570 -20.48 14.03 -3.40
C THR A 570 -19.45 13.51 -4.38
N LEU A 571 -19.10 14.32 -5.38
CA LEU A 571 -18.05 14.05 -6.35
C LEU A 571 -17.38 15.38 -6.74
N ASP A 572 -16.06 15.47 -6.60
CA ASP A 572 -15.21 16.56 -7.08
C ASP A 572 -14.11 16.00 -7.99
N GLN A 573 -14.24 16.28 -9.29
CA GLN A 573 -13.35 15.82 -10.37
C GLN A 573 -12.32 16.90 -10.77
N THR A 574 -12.19 17.98 -9.99
CA THR A 574 -11.56 19.22 -10.47
C THR A 574 -10.48 19.77 -9.55
N HIS A 575 -10.56 19.53 -8.24
CA HIS A 575 -9.58 20.04 -7.30
C HIS A 575 -8.68 18.92 -6.78
N TYR A 576 -7.39 19.24 -6.61
CA TYR A 576 -6.49 18.40 -5.82
C TYR A 576 -6.67 18.69 -4.33
N GLY A 577 -6.35 17.74 -3.47
CA GLY A 577 -6.52 17.91 -2.03
C GLY A 577 -6.18 16.68 -1.21
N PHE A 578 -6.51 16.74 0.08
CA PHE A 578 -6.34 15.63 1.02
C PHE A 578 -7.48 15.56 2.03
N GLY A 579 -7.58 14.42 2.71
CA GLY A 579 -8.51 14.15 3.78
C GLY A 579 -7.98 14.54 5.15
N LYS A 580 -8.85 15.13 5.98
CA LYS A 580 -8.63 15.30 7.41
C LYS A 580 -9.65 14.44 8.15
N LEU A 581 -9.20 13.27 8.61
CA LEU A 581 -9.99 12.34 9.42
C LEU A 581 -9.81 12.70 10.89
N LYS A 582 -10.89 12.90 11.64
CA LYS A 582 -10.85 13.35 13.03
C LYS A 582 -11.72 12.48 13.93
N ILE A 583 -11.12 11.88 14.96
CA ILE A 583 -11.81 11.04 15.94
C ILE A 583 -12.12 11.88 17.17
N HIS A 584 -13.38 12.31 17.33
CA HIS A 584 -13.79 13.23 18.40
C HIS A 584 -13.99 12.54 19.75
N ASN A 585 -14.63 11.36 19.73
CA ASN A 585 -14.98 10.57 20.92
C ASN A 585 -15.54 9.19 20.47
N GLU A 586 -16.05 8.39 21.40
CA GLU A 586 -16.58 7.04 21.14
C GLU A 586 -17.81 7.01 20.21
N THR A 587 -18.43 8.17 19.97
CA THR A 587 -19.72 8.29 19.25
C THR A 587 -19.75 9.29 18.09
N ALA A 588 -18.67 10.05 17.85
CA ALA A 588 -18.52 10.85 16.64
C ALA A 588 -17.10 10.77 16.06
N LEU A 589 -17.00 10.60 14.74
CA LEU A 589 -15.85 11.01 13.94
C LEU A 589 -16.31 11.93 12.80
N SER A 590 -15.38 12.69 12.23
CA SER A 590 -15.60 13.41 10.97
C SER A 590 -14.50 13.11 9.96
N TYR A 591 -14.82 13.31 8.68
CA TYR A 591 -13.86 13.39 7.60
C TYR A 591 -14.14 14.65 6.80
N GLU A 592 -13.12 15.46 6.55
CA GLU A 592 -13.16 16.66 5.71
C GLU A 592 -12.26 16.45 4.49
N PHE A 593 -12.68 16.84 3.29
CA PHE A 593 -11.80 16.98 2.12
C PHE A 593 -11.39 18.45 2.00
N LEU A 594 -10.08 18.72 1.96
CA LEU A 594 -9.51 20.06 1.88
C LEU A 594 -8.80 20.25 0.55
N HIS A 595 -9.09 21.35 -0.14
CA HIS A 595 -8.38 21.74 -1.36
C HIS A 595 -6.89 21.99 -1.09
N GLY A 596 -6.04 21.49 -1.96
CA GLY A 596 -4.59 21.73 -1.92
C GLY A 596 -4.22 23.18 -2.23
N GLU A 597 -5.02 23.90 -3.03
CA GLU A 597 -4.72 25.28 -3.44
C GLU A 597 -4.73 26.27 -2.26
N ASP A 598 -5.77 26.23 -1.42
CA ASP A 598 -6.03 27.24 -0.39
C ASP A 598 -6.37 26.68 1.00
N GLY A 599 -6.46 25.35 1.16
CA GLY A 599 -6.84 24.69 2.41
C GLY A 599 -8.33 24.81 2.76
N SER A 600 -9.18 25.28 1.83
CA SER A 600 -10.63 25.37 2.06
C SER A 600 -11.27 23.97 2.14
N VAL A 601 -12.28 23.83 3.00
CA VAL A 601 -13.05 22.58 3.14
C VAL A 601 -14.06 22.49 1.98
N ALA A 602 -13.84 21.52 1.12
CA ALA A 602 -14.63 21.26 -0.09
C ALA A 602 -15.86 20.38 0.20
N ASP A 603 -15.69 19.35 1.03
CA ASP A 603 -16.77 18.51 1.56
C ASP A 603 -16.44 18.00 2.97
N TRP A 604 -17.47 17.58 3.71
CA TRP A 604 -17.32 16.97 5.01
C TRP A 604 -18.43 15.95 5.28
N VAL A 605 -18.16 14.98 6.16
CA VAL A 605 -19.15 14.07 6.71
C VAL A 605 -18.86 13.77 8.17
N TYR A 606 -19.91 13.73 9.00
CA TYR A 606 -19.84 13.11 10.33
C TYR A 606 -20.40 11.69 10.27
N LEU A 607 -19.67 10.75 10.85
CA LEU A 607 -20.21 9.44 11.20
C LEU A 607 -20.51 9.44 12.70
N ILE A 608 -21.73 9.04 13.06
CA ILE A 608 -22.17 8.99 14.46
C ILE A 608 -22.62 7.59 14.87
N LYS A 609 -22.40 7.26 16.15
CA LYS A 609 -22.91 6.04 16.78
C LYS A 609 -23.93 6.38 17.86
N ASP A 610 -24.86 5.48 18.11
CA ASP A 610 -25.59 5.50 19.38
C ASP A 610 -24.58 5.30 20.52
N LYS A 611 -24.79 5.98 21.66
CA LYS A 611 -24.07 5.61 22.88
C LYS A 611 -24.39 4.17 23.21
N ALA A 612 -23.35 3.34 23.34
CA ALA A 612 -23.50 1.97 23.81
C ALA A 612 -24.37 1.97 25.09
N PRO A 613 -25.41 1.12 25.18
CA PRO A 613 -26.27 1.07 26.36
C PRO A 613 -25.40 0.77 27.56
N GLY A 614 -25.25 1.76 28.45
CA GLY A 614 -24.24 1.76 29.49
C GLY A 614 -24.34 0.49 30.34
N GLY A 615 -23.18 -0.09 30.68
CA GLY A 615 -23.06 -1.32 31.47
C GLY A 615 -23.64 -1.15 32.88
N GLY A 616 -24.96 -1.20 32.97
CA GLY A 616 -25.70 -1.23 34.22
C GLY A 616 -25.40 -2.53 34.91
N SER A 617 -24.58 -2.47 35.95
CA SER A 617 -24.43 -3.56 36.91
C SER A 617 -25.83 -3.96 37.38
N THR A 618 -26.28 -5.16 36.99
CA THR A 618 -27.47 -5.81 37.57
C THR A 618 -27.10 -6.31 38.97
N GLY A 619 -26.87 -5.35 39.87
CA GLY A 619 -26.71 -5.62 41.29
C GLY A 619 -27.93 -6.37 41.80
N GLY A 620 -27.70 -7.56 42.37
CA GLY A 620 -28.75 -8.41 42.91
C GLY A 620 -29.47 -7.74 44.07
N GLY A 621 -30.61 -7.09 43.79
CA GLY A 621 -31.51 -6.52 44.77
C GLY A 621 -32.65 -7.49 45.09
N GLN A 622 -32.66 -8.06 46.30
CA GLN A 622 -33.80 -8.84 46.80
C GLN A 622 -35.03 -7.93 46.97
N GLY A 623 -36.03 -8.08 46.10
CA GLY A 623 -37.33 -7.41 46.21
C GLY A 623 -38.36 -8.32 46.89
N GLY A 624 -38.53 -8.20 48.20
CA GLY A 624 -39.52 -8.96 48.96
C GLY A 624 -40.87 -8.25 49.10
N GLN A 625 -41.95 -9.01 48.85
CA GLN A 625 -43.33 -8.87 49.36
C GLN A 625 -44.19 -7.61 49.06
N GLY A 626 -45.44 -7.90 48.68
CA GLY A 626 -46.59 -6.98 48.61
C GLY A 626 -47.21 -6.96 47.20
N GLY A 627 -48.48 -7.30 46.96
CA GLY A 627 -49.55 -7.77 47.86
C GLY A 627 -50.93 -7.37 47.29
N ASN A 628 -51.87 -8.32 47.19
CA ASN A 628 -53.17 -8.24 46.48
C ASN A 628 -53.08 -8.08 44.94
N GLY A 629 -53.98 -8.67 44.13
CA GLY A 629 -55.08 -9.60 44.47
C GLY A 629 -56.16 -9.56 43.38
N GLY A 630 -56.50 -10.70 42.78
CA GLY A 630 -57.48 -10.78 41.69
C GLY A 630 -57.62 -12.19 41.11
N ASN A 631 -58.63 -12.93 41.57
CA ASN A 631 -58.84 -14.35 41.31
C ASN A 631 -59.78 -14.60 40.11
N GLY A 632 -59.61 -15.70 39.36
CA GLY A 632 -60.67 -16.28 38.54
C GLY A 632 -60.24 -16.94 37.23
N GLY A 633 -60.43 -18.26 37.11
CA GLY A 633 -60.39 -19.00 35.83
C GLY A 633 -59.68 -20.35 35.89
N ASN A 634 -60.42 -21.43 36.18
CA ASN A 634 -59.89 -22.81 36.29
C ASN A 634 -60.46 -23.71 35.18
N GLY A 635 -59.69 -24.74 34.79
CA GLY A 635 -60.10 -25.86 33.92
C GLY A 635 -59.40 -25.88 32.54
N GLY A 636 -58.91 -27.02 32.02
CA GLY A 636 -58.77 -28.34 32.65
C GLY A 636 -58.54 -29.48 31.65
N ASN A 637 -57.61 -30.40 31.99
CA ASN A 637 -57.47 -31.82 31.59
C ASN A 637 -57.46 -32.31 30.11
N GLY A 638 -56.61 -33.33 29.88
CA GLY A 638 -56.62 -34.25 28.72
C GLY A 638 -55.30 -34.24 27.95
N ASN A 639 -54.26 -35.05 28.21
CA ASN A 639 -54.09 -36.49 28.50
C ASN A 639 -54.06 -37.42 27.26
N GLY A 640 -53.04 -38.29 27.20
CA GLY A 640 -52.80 -39.32 26.17
C GLY A 640 -51.80 -38.92 25.07
N GLY A 641 -50.83 -39.75 24.65
CA GLY A 641 -50.39 -41.06 25.15
C GLY A 641 -49.87 -41.99 24.03
N GLY A 642 -48.77 -42.73 24.29
CA GLY A 642 -48.19 -43.78 23.41
C GLY A 642 -47.15 -43.25 22.39
N GLN A 643 -45.89 -43.67 22.33
CA GLN A 643 -45.22 -45.00 22.33
C GLN A 643 -45.15 -45.70 20.95
N GLY A 644 -43.94 -46.20 20.63
CA GLY A 644 -43.63 -47.12 19.52
C GLY A 644 -42.94 -46.45 18.32
N GLY A 645 -41.86 -46.98 17.74
CA GLY A 645 -41.03 -48.11 18.17
C GLY A 645 -40.38 -48.91 17.04
N ASN A 646 -39.05 -48.76 16.91
CA ASN A 646 -38.08 -49.80 16.51
C ASN A 646 -38.00 -50.31 15.04
N GLY A 647 -36.77 -50.66 14.62
CA GLY A 647 -36.44 -51.43 13.41
C GLY A 647 -36.13 -50.62 12.13
N GLY A 648 -35.10 -50.92 11.32
CA GLY A 648 -33.99 -51.86 11.55
C GLY A 648 -33.36 -52.46 10.26
N ASN A 649 -32.05 -52.22 10.09
CA ASN A 649 -31.05 -53.15 9.51
C ASN A 649 -30.93 -53.35 7.97
N GLY A 650 -29.69 -53.59 7.53
CA GLY A 650 -29.29 -54.13 6.20
C GLY A 650 -28.88 -53.09 5.13
N GLY A 651 -27.76 -53.21 4.41
CA GLY A 651 -26.62 -54.12 4.59
C GLY A 651 -25.78 -54.42 3.32
N ASN A 652 -24.48 -54.10 3.40
CA ASN A 652 -23.34 -54.87 2.87
C ASN A 652 -22.98 -54.91 1.35
N GLY A 653 -21.67 -55.04 1.08
CA GLY A 653 -21.03 -55.34 -0.23
C GLY A 653 -20.04 -54.26 -0.74
N GLY A 654 -18.72 -54.49 -0.90
CA GLY A 654 -17.86 -55.63 -0.52
C GLY A 654 -16.95 -56.15 -1.66
N ASN A 655 -15.61 -56.04 -1.51
CA ASN A 655 -14.52 -56.57 -2.37
C ASN A 655 -14.41 -55.99 -3.81
N GLY A 656 -13.30 -56.04 -4.57
CA GLY A 656 -11.92 -56.58 -4.41
C GLY A 656 -11.28 -56.79 -5.82
N ASN A 657 -10.01 -57.17 -6.06
CA ASN A 657 -8.78 -57.32 -5.26
C ASN A 657 -7.56 -57.57 -6.21
N GLY A 658 -6.31 -57.29 -5.79
CA GLY A 658 -5.04 -57.60 -6.52
C GLY A 658 -4.41 -56.40 -7.28
N GLY A 659 -3.09 -56.20 -7.39
CA GLY A 659 -1.92 -57.07 -7.18
C GLY A 659 -1.33 -57.54 -8.52
N GLY A 660 -0.02 -57.47 -8.83
CA GLY A 660 1.14 -56.89 -8.15
C GLY A 660 2.47 -57.32 -8.81
N ASN A 661 3.60 -56.82 -8.28
CA ASN A 661 4.96 -57.41 -8.32
C ASN A 661 5.83 -57.39 -9.62
N GLY A 662 7.15 -57.20 -9.42
CA GLY A 662 8.24 -57.43 -10.39
C GLY A 662 8.62 -56.25 -11.31
N GLY A 663 9.90 -55.97 -11.62
CA GLY A 663 11.14 -56.53 -11.09
C GLY A 663 12.34 -56.49 -12.05
N ASN A 664 13.34 -55.65 -11.71
CA ASN A 664 14.79 -55.81 -11.99
C ASN A 664 15.36 -55.67 -13.43
N GLY A 665 16.59 -55.11 -13.51
CA GLY A 665 17.47 -55.06 -14.69
C GLY A 665 17.29 -53.84 -15.62
N GLY A 666 18.34 -53.20 -16.15
CA GLY A 666 19.77 -53.36 -15.88
C GLY A 666 20.69 -52.95 -17.05
N ASN A 667 21.65 -52.07 -16.75
CA ASN A 667 22.98 -51.93 -17.40
C ASN A 667 23.13 -51.21 -18.77
N GLY A 668 24.26 -50.48 -18.91
CA GLY A 668 24.79 -49.89 -20.15
C GLY A 668 24.31 -48.46 -20.49
N GLY A 669 25.17 -47.49 -20.83
CA GLY A 669 26.64 -47.46 -20.77
C GLY A 669 27.30 -46.51 -21.79
N ASN A 670 28.09 -45.56 -21.27
CA ASN A 670 29.34 -45.02 -21.84
C ASN A 670 29.31 -43.99 -23.02
N GLY A 671 30.19 -42.98 -22.91
CA GLY A 671 30.67 -42.11 -24.01
C GLY A 671 29.79 -40.88 -24.33
N GLY A 672 30.33 -39.68 -24.58
CA GLY A 672 31.74 -39.25 -24.56
C GLY A 672 31.89 -37.74 -24.84
N ASN A 673 33.10 -37.21 -24.65
CA ASN A 673 33.43 -35.78 -24.74
C ASN A 673 33.18 -35.13 -26.12
N GLY A 674 32.89 -33.83 -26.09
CA GLY A 674 33.73 -32.85 -26.79
C GLY A 674 33.12 -32.10 -27.98
N GLN A 675 32.66 -30.88 -27.72
CA GLN A 675 33.31 -29.65 -28.22
C GLN A 675 32.92 -28.45 -27.34
#